data_AF-A0A9E5CL44-F1
#
_entry.id   AF-A0A9E5CL44-F1
#
_cell.length_a   1.000
_cell.length_b   1.000
_cell.length_c   1.000
_cell.angle_alpha   90.00
_cell.angle_beta   90.00
_cell.angle_gamma   90.00
#
_symmetry.space_group_name_H-M   'P 1'
#
loop_
_entity.id
_entity.type
_entity.pdbx_description
1 polymer ?
#
loop_
_entity_poly.entity_id
_entity_poly.type
_entity_poly.pdbx_seq_one_letter_code
_entity_poly.pdbx_strand_id
1 'polypeptide(L)'
;MSKNGKTPVEEFTPAVITDNARVVLDKRYLQKDSVGEIVETPEGMFRRVARALAAPELKYEKTPGEVAELEENFYQMMASLEYLPNSPTLMNAGTGAGTLSACFVLPLDDSMEGIMGAAHDAAMVQKYGGGTGFALTALRPKNASIRTTHGKACGPIAVLRHLSSVSTLVTQGGKRDGANMAVLDIHHPDILEFIDCKKVEGQIHNFNISVGASDEFMQAVQNGTTYPLRTLSDPANLDSGIVEVDRLDAREVFSKIVYGAWRNGEPGMIFLDEVNRNSPVLHLGRITATNPCGEQPLLPNESCNLGSIDVAKFVVEDEAGLADIDWDRLGTTVHLATRMLDNVIDANKYAVADIEEMTRSTRKLGLGLMGFADMLVLLGIPYDTEEAVELGRRLMRFIMENADAESLAMAEERGPFPAWHESAPAQQGEKPFRNACRLTVAPTGTISMIAGASSGIEPIFSLAFRKQNILEGKTLYYVDKNFERIARERGFYSDELLEHLSNGGSLQDRDEVPDDVKRLFHVASDISPRDHVLMQAAFQESTDSGISKTINFPNEATVEDVEDAYLLAWETRCKGITVYRAGSREKEVLTTGTTDSAKAAGADAGSGEKGPVGIPQYMTPADRPAMLHGITRRVRTGRGNLFVTVNMSSDDRPFEVFATHGKAGGNDAAMAEAVSRMASLALRSGIDPVAVSEQLRGITDVPVWDEGVMIRSVPDAIASVLDRIINEASALPTREELSEGESSQAGMFNPPSPKELGMPTAQPVQMPMGIISREQVAVTVGAFSADLCPECSSTLAHVEGCEKCYACGYSKC
;
A
#
# COMPACT_ATOMS: atom_id res chain seq x y z
N MET A 1 -33.36 -50.10 35.78
CA MET A 1 -32.02 -49.50 35.77
C MET A 1 -31.37 -49.81 34.44
N SER A 2 -31.24 -48.82 33.56
CA SER A 2 -30.26 -48.83 32.47
C SER A 2 -29.87 -47.37 32.23
N LYS A 3 -28.63 -47.06 32.60
CA LYS A 3 -27.95 -45.79 32.31
C LYS A 3 -27.29 -45.88 30.93
N ASN A 4 -26.83 -44.72 30.49
CA ASN A 4 -25.81 -44.44 29.48
C ASN A 4 -26.43 -44.00 28.16
N GLY A 5 -26.27 -42.77 27.71
CA GLY A 5 -25.32 -41.74 28.12
C GLY A 5 -25.08 -40.93 26.86
N LYS A 6 -25.93 -39.92 26.63
CA LYS A 6 -25.63 -38.92 25.60
C LYS A 6 -24.45 -38.12 26.15
N THR A 7 -23.28 -38.28 25.54
CA THR A 7 -22.15 -37.37 25.71
C THR A 7 -22.70 -35.94 25.54
N PRO A 8 -22.41 -35.00 26.45
CA PRO A 8 -22.79 -33.61 26.23
C PRO A 8 -22.20 -33.16 24.90
N VAL A 9 -23.01 -32.53 24.05
CA VAL A 9 -22.47 -31.77 22.91
C VAL A 9 -21.58 -30.70 23.53
N GLU A 10 -20.27 -30.79 23.35
CA GLU A 10 -19.37 -29.75 23.83
C GLU A 10 -19.79 -28.42 23.20
N GLU A 11 -20.03 -27.43 24.04
CA GLU A 11 -20.48 -26.10 23.62
C GLU A 11 -19.30 -25.38 22.95
N PHE A 12 -19.39 -25.13 21.64
CA PHE A 12 -18.33 -24.45 20.89
C PHE A 12 -18.03 -23.08 21.51
N THR A 13 -16.74 -22.83 21.79
CA THR A 13 -16.27 -21.58 22.35
C THR A 13 -15.36 -20.86 21.33
N PRO A 14 -15.74 -19.66 20.85
CA PRO A 14 -14.91 -18.87 19.94
C PRO A 14 -13.52 -18.55 20.52
N ALA A 15 -12.54 -18.39 19.65
CA ALA A 15 -11.20 -17.97 20.03
C ALA A 15 -11.20 -16.52 20.56
N VAL A 16 -10.30 -16.25 21.50
CA VAL A 16 -10.14 -14.91 22.06
C VAL A 16 -9.48 -13.98 21.04
N ILE A 17 -10.20 -12.93 20.65
CA ILE A 17 -9.68 -11.87 19.79
C ILE A 17 -8.70 -11.01 20.59
N THR A 18 -7.46 -10.88 20.09
CA THR A 18 -6.44 -10.04 20.73
C THR A 18 -6.78 -8.55 20.65
N ASP A 19 -6.26 -7.73 21.57
CA ASP A 19 -6.48 -6.28 21.54
C ASP A 19 -6.04 -5.64 20.22
N ASN A 20 -4.94 -6.12 19.63
CA ASN A 20 -4.45 -5.66 18.34
C ASN A 20 -5.42 -6.02 17.21
N ALA A 21 -5.87 -7.28 17.16
CA ALA A 21 -6.88 -7.71 16.21
C ALA A 21 -8.15 -6.88 16.35
N ARG A 22 -8.58 -6.57 17.58
CA ARG A 22 -9.75 -5.74 17.86
C ARG A 22 -9.61 -4.33 17.28
N VAL A 23 -8.45 -3.67 17.47
CA VAL A 23 -8.19 -2.35 16.87
C VAL A 23 -8.29 -2.39 15.33
N VAL A 24 -7.77 -3.45 14.71
CA VAL A 24 -7.85 -3.63 13.25
C VAL A 24 -9.30 -3.84 12.80
N LEU A 25 -10.04 -4.71 13.49
CA LEU A 25 -11.44 -5.02 13.22
C LEU A 25 -12.33 -3.78 13.37
N ASP A 26 -12.23 -3.05 14.49
CA ASP A 26 -12.99 -1.83 14.79
C ASP A 26 -12.76 -0.73 13.74
N LYS A 27 -11.53 -0.63 13.23
CA LYS A 27 -11.16 0.41 12.28
C LYS A 27 -11.63 0.10 10.85
N ARG A 28 -11.64 -1.17 10.45
CA ARG A 28 -11.71 -1.57 9.02
C ARG A 28 -12.77 -2.60 8.65
N TYR A 29 -13.22 -3.46 9.57
CA TYR A 29 -14.02 -4.65 9.22
C TYR A 29 -15.42 -4.63 9.79
N LEU A 30 -15.56 -4.22 11.06
CA LEU A 30 -16.86 -4.23 11.72
C LEU A 30 -17.78 -3.19 11.11
N GLN A 31 -19.03 -3.58 10.86
CA GLN A 31 -20.03 -2.67 10.32
C GLN A 31 -20.26 -1.47 11.24
N LYS A 32 -20.50 -0.33 10.59
CA LYS A 32 -20.82 0.94 11.23
C LYS A 32 -22.18 1.42 10.75
N ASP A 33 -22.91 2.09 11.63
CA ASP A 33 -24.16 2.73 11.27
C ASP A 33 -23.93 4.03 10.46
N SER A 34 -25.02 4.75 10.17
CA SER A 34 -24.97 6.00 9.40
C SER A 34 -24.27 7.16 10.11
N VAL A 35 -24.03 7.06 11.42
CA VAL A 35 -23.30 8.07 12.21
C VAL A 35 -21.85 7.65 12.49
N GLY A 36 -21.46 6.44 12.10
CA GLY A 36 -20.09 5.93 12.16
C GLY A 36 -19.77 5.10 13.40
N GLU A 37 -20.77 4.74 14.20
CA GLU A 37 -20.61 3.92 15.40
C GLU A 37 -20.62 2.43 15.04
N ILE A 38 -19.80 1.64 15.74
CA ILE A 38 -19.67 0.19 15.49
C ILE A 38 -20.92 -0.52 15.99
N VAL A 39 -21.57 -1.30 15.11
CA VAL A 39 -22.81 -2.03 15.40
C VAL A 39 -22.68 -3.55 15.32
N GLU A 40 -21.47 -4.05 15.06
CA GLU A 40 -21.19 -5.47 14.86
C GLU A 40 -20.03 -5.90 15.77
N THR A 41 -20.13 -7.08 16.38
CA THR A 41 -19.02 -7.69 17.11
C THR A 41 -18.20 -8.60 16.17
N PRO A 42 -16.96 -8.98 16.51
CA PRO A 42 -16.19 -9.94 15.72
C PRO A 42 -16.95 -11.24 15.41
N GLU A 43 -17.64 -11.81 16.40
CA GLU A 43 -18.48 -13.00 16.23
C GLU A 43 -19.68 -12.72 15.32
N GLY A 44 -20.28 -11.53 15.44
CA GLY A 44 -21.32 -11.06 14.53
C GLY A 44 -20.86 -10.98 13.07
N MET A 45 -19.65 -10.45 12.86
CA MET A 45 -19.00 -10.40 11.54
C MET A 45 -18.80 -11.81 10.98
N PHE A 46 -18.20 -12.73 11.74
CA PHE A 46 -18.01 -14.10 11.28
C PHE A 46 -19.33 -14.79 10.96
N ARG A 47 -20.38 -14.57 11.77
CA ARG A 47 -21.72 -15.12 11.51
C ARG A 47 -22.33 -14.55 10.23
N ARG A 48 -22.23 -13.24 10.01
CA ARG A 48 -22.69 -12.59 8.77
C ARG A 48 -22.01 -13.18 7.55
N VAL A 49 -20.68 -13.31 7.59
CA VAL A 49 -19.89 -13.87 6.49
C VAL A 49 -20.29 -15.33 6.24
N ALA A 50 -20.35 -16.16 7.29
CA ALA A 50 -20.73 -17.57 7.18
C ALA A 50 -22.11 -17.76 6.54
N ARG A 51 -23.11 -17.00 6.99
CA ARG A 51 -24.47 -17.03 6.42
C ARG A 51 -24.47 -16.63 4.94
N ALA A 52 -23.78 -15.53 4.61
CA ALA A 52 -23.73 -15.03 3.24
C ALA A 52 -23.08 -16.04 2.28
N LEU A 53 -22.09 -16.80 2.77
CA LEU A 53 -21.35 -17.78 1.97
C LEU A 53 -21.94 -19.18 2.01
N ALA A 54 -22.83 -19.51 2.95
CA ALA A 54 -23.62 -20.74 2.90
C ALA A 54 -24.85 -20.61 1.98
N ALA A 55 -25.42 -19.41 1.85
CA ALA A 55 -26.63 -19.16 1.07
C ALA A 55 -26.59 -19.64 -0.42
N PRO A 56 -25.46 -19.58 -1.16
CA PRO A 56 -25.38 -20.07 -2.53
C PRO A 56 -25.68 -21.57 -2.68
N GLU A 57 -25.50 -22.39 -1.65
CA GLU A 57 -25.78 -23.83 -1.67
C GLU A 57 -27.24 -24.16 -2.02
N LEU A 58 -28.18 -23.25 -1.74
CA LEU A 58 -29.59 -23.41 -2.13
C LEU A 58 -29.77 -23.51 -3.65
N LYS A 59 -28.82 -23.02 -4.45
CA LYS A 59 -28.81 -23.15 -5.92
C LYS A 59 -28.44 -24.56 -6.37
N TYR A 60 -27.84 -25.37 -5.49
CA TYR A 60 -27.30 -26.70 -5.76
C TYR A 60 -28.07 -27.79 -5.01
N GLU A 61 -29.39 -27.61 -4.88
CA GLU A 61 -30.34 -28.59 -4.32
C GLU A 61 -30.13 -28.98 -2.84
N LYS A 62 -29.23 -28.31 -2.11
CA LYS A 62 -29.11 -28.50 -0.65
C LYS A 62 -30.35 -28.00 0.08
N THR A 63 -30.79 -28.77 1.07
CA THR A 63 -31.91 -28.42 1.94
C THR A 63 -31.53 -27.27 2.88
N PRO A 64 -32.51 -26.48 3.38
CA PRO A 64 -32.23 -25.44 4.38
C PRO A 64 -31.52 -25.95 5.65
N GLY A 65 -31.71 -27.23 6.01
CA GLY A 65 -31.02 -27.85 7.13
C GLY A 65 -29.53 -28.04 6.87
N GLU A 66 -29.17 -28.58 5.70
CA GLU A 66 -27.77 -28.74 5.29
C GLU A 66 -27.06 -27.39 5.12
N VAL A 67 -27.78 -26.37 4.63
CA VAL A 67 -27.25 -25.01 4.53
C VAL A 67 -26.99 -24.41 5.92
N ALA A 68 -27.86 -24.67 6.90
CA ALA A 68 -27.66 -24.21 8.27
C ALA A 68 -26.48 -24.93 8.95
N GLU A 69 -26.29 -26.23 8.68
CA GLU A 69 -25.13 -26.98 9.15
C GLU A 69 -23.82 -26.45 8.55
N LEU A 70 -23.82 -26.15 7.24
CA LEU A 70 -22.67 -25.54 6.59
C LEU A 70 -22.39 -24.11 7.09
N GLU A 71 -23.43 -23.29 7.31
CA GLU A 71 -23.30 -21.97 7.96
C GLU A 71 -22.62 -22.10 9.33
N GLU A 72 -22.98 -23.13 10.10
CA GLU A 72 -22.35 -23.37 11.40
C GLU A 72 -20.89 -23.80 11.27
N ASN A 73 -20.57 -24.75 10.38
CA ASN A 73 -19.19 -25.17 10.13
C ASN A 73 -18.31 -23.99 9.67
N PHE A 74 -18.85 -23.15 8.77
CA PHE A 74 -18.19 -21.95 8.30
C PHE A 74 -17.98 -20.92 9.41
N TYR A 75 -18.96 -20.73 10.27
CA TYR A 75 -18.81 -19.87 11.44
C TYR A 75 -17.74 -20.40 12.38
N GLN A 76 -17.75 -21.70 12.68
CA GLN A 76 -16.83 -22.30 13.65
C GLN A 76 -15.38 -22.19 13.20
N MET A 77 -15.06 -22.51 11.94
CA MET A 77 -13.67 -22.40 11.44
C MET A 77 -13.14 -20.96 11.44
N MET A 78 -14.00 -19.96 11.23
CA MET A 78 -13.61 -18.55 11.33
C MET A 78 -13.54 -18.06 12.77
N ALA A 79 -14.50 -18.44 13.61
CA ALA A 79 -14.57 -18.03 15.02
C ALA A 79 -13.51 -18.72 15.88
N SER A 80 -12.99 -19.89 15.48
CA SER A 80 -11.81 -20.52 16.07
C SER A 80 -10.49 -19.95 15.53
N LEU A 81 -10.56 -19.06 14.53
CA LEU A 81 -9.42 -18.49 13.79
C LEU A 81 -8.56 -19.54 13.06
N GLU A 82 -9.09 -20.74 12.81
CA GLU A 82 -8.44 -21.76 11.99
C GLU A 82 -8.37 -21.38 10.52
N TYR A 83 -9.35 -20.61 10.04
CA TYR A 83 -9.40 -20.15 8.66
C TYR A 83 -9.98 -18.73 8.60
N LEU A 84 -9.39 -17.87 7.77
CA LEU A 84 -9.97 -16.57 7.44
C LEU A 84 -9.96 -16.33 5.92
N PRO A 85 -11.09 -15.90 5.32
CA PRO A 85 -11.09 -15.45 3.94
C PRO A 85 -10.42 -14.08 3.81
N ASN A 86 -10.11 -13.67 2.58
CA ASN A 86 -9.45 -12.39 2.32
C ASN A 86 -10.25 -11.20 2.86
N SER A 87 -9.57 -10.06 3.03
CA SER A 87 -10.18 -8.88 3.65
C SER A 87 -11.46 -8.38 2.96
N PRO A 88 -11.54 -8.30 1.61
CA PRO A 88 -12.79 -7.94 0.93
C PRO A 88 -13.98 -8.82 1.30
N THR A 89 -13.80 -10.14 1.45
CA THR A 89 -14.87 -11.06 1.89
C THR A 89 -15.35 -10.72 3.30
N LEU A 90 -14.45 -10.54 4.27
CA LEU A 90 -14.81 -10.19 5.65
C LEU A 90 -15.57 -8.86 5.73
N MET A 91 -15.12 -7.87 4.95
CA MET A 91 -15.72 -6.53 4.89
C MET A 91 -17.11 -6.54 4.23
N ASN A 92 -17.27 -7.27 3.11
CA ASN A 92 -18.38 -7.04 2.18
C ASN A 92 -19.41 -8.18 2.11
N ALA A 93 -19.10 -9.39 2.57
CA ALA A 93 -20.06 -10.51 2.50
C ALA A 93 -21.32 -10.20 3.34
N GLY A 94 -22.50 -10.37 2.75
CA GLY A 94 -23.78 -10.11 3.42
C GLY A 94 -24.17 -8.64 3.60
N THR A 95 -23.37 -7.68 3.11
CA THR A 95 -23.70 -6.25 3.21
C THR A 95 -24.53 -5.74 2.03
N GLY A 96 -24.55 -6.51 0.92
CA GLY A 96 -25.24 -6.16 -0.32
C GLY A 96 -24.43 -5.28 -1.28
N ALA A 97 -23.24 -4.82 -0.89
CA ALA A 97 -22.37 -3.97 -1.70
C ALA A 97 -20.89 -4.38 -1.59
N GLY A 98 -20.11 -4.09 -2.63
CA GLY A 98 -18.68 -4.39 -2.70
C GLY A 98 -18.34 -5.75 -3.32
N THR A 99 -17.06 -5.93 -3.63
CA THR A 99 -16.52 -7.20 -4.13
C THR A 99 -16.00 -8.07 -3.00
N LEU A 100 -16.05 -9.38 -3.17
CA LEU A 100 -15.52 -10.37 -2.24
C LEU A 100 -14.13 -10.88 -2.66
N SER A 101 -13.64 -10.51 -3.85
CA SER A 101 -12.33 -10.91 -4.37
C SER A 101 -11.27 -9.85 -4.07
N ALA A 102 -10.03 -10.27 -3.83
CA ALA A 102 -8.91 -9.36 -3.57
C ALA A 102 -8.04 -9.09 -4.80
N CYS A 103 -7.97 -10.04 -5.73
CA CYS A 103 -6.97 -10.04 -6.80
C CYS A 103 -7.63 -9.99 -8.17
N PHE A 104 -7.14 -9.10 -9.04
CA PHE A 104 -7.64 -8.91 -10.39
C PHE A 104 -6.47 -8.66 -11.35
N VAL A 105 -6.59 -9.13 -12.59
CA VAL A 105 -5.74 -8.69 -13.72
C VAL A 105 -6.66 -8.10 -14.79
N LEU A 106 -6.36 -6.88 -15.22
CA LEU A 106 -7.18 -6.15 -16.18
C LEU A 106 -6.57 -6.19 -17.58
N PRO A 107 -7.40 -6.26 -18.64
CA PRO A 107 -6.93 -6.14 -20.01
C PRO A 107 -6.33 -4.75 -20.24
N LEU A 108 -5.35 -4.67 -21.15
CA LEU A 108 -4.75 -3.42 -21.54
C LEU A 108 -4.47 -3.43 -23.04
N ASP A 109 -5.51 -3.16 -23.82
CA ASP A 109 -5.42 -3.18 -25.28
C ASP A 109 -4.70 -1.93 -25.81
N ASP A 110 -3.99 -2.09 -26.93
CA ASP A 110 -3.18 -1.05 -27.59
C ASP A 110 -4.00 -0.03 -28.39
N SER A 111 -4.96 0.59 -27.71
CA SER A 111 -5.84 1.66 -28.20
C SER A 111 -6.13 2.65 -27.08
N MET A 112 -6.58 3.86 -27.40
CA MET A 112 -6.94 4.81 -26.36
C MET A 112 -8.20 4.39 -25.60
N GLU A 113 -9.16 3.77 -26.28
CA GLU A 113 -10.35 3.18 -25.70
C GLU A 113 -9.98 2.07 -24.71
N GLY A 114 -9.04 1.18 -25.08
CA GLY A 114 -8.53 0.12 -24.20
C GLY A 114 -7.78 0.67 -22.99
N ILE A 115 -6.89 1.63 -23.19
CA ILE A 115 -6.12 2.26 -22.10
C ILE A 115 -7.04 2.97 -21.10
N MET A 116 -7.99 3.77 -21.60
CA MET A 116 -8.93 4.49 -20.74
C MET A 116 -9.96 3.55 -20.11
N GLY A 117 -10.36 2.49 -20.81
CA GLY A 117 -11.20 1.42 -20.27
C GLY A 117 -10.54 0.71 -19.09
N ALA A 118 -9.28 0.30 -19.25
CA ALA A 118 -8.49 -0.31 -18.17
C ALA A 118 -8.36 0.63 -16.95
N ALA A 119 -8.17 1.93 -17.18
CA ALA A 119 -8.13 2.93 -16.11
C ALA A 119 -9.47 3.07 -15.37
N HIS A 120 -10.58 3.06 -16.10
CA HIS A 120 -11.92 3.05 -15.55
C HIS A 120 -12.16 1.80 -14.68
N ASP A 121 -11.90 0.62 -15.24
CA ASP A 121 -12.15 -0.65 -14.57
C ASP A 121 -11.27 -0.82 -13.33
N ALA A 122 -10.01 -0.37 -13.41
CA ALA A 122 -9.12 -0.30 -12.26
C ALA A 122 -9.70 0.55 -11.12
N ALA A 123 -10.22 1.74 -11.44
CA ALA A 123 -10.85 2.59 -10.44
C ALA A 123 -12.10 1.94 -9.82
N MET A 124 -12.90 1.24 -10.62
CA MET A 124 -14.11 0.55 -10.15
C MET A 124 -13.80 -0.64 -9.25
N VAL A 125 -12.74 -1.40 -9.57
CA VAL A 125 -12.25 -2.51 -8.74
C VAL A 125 -11.64 -2.00 -7.42
N GLN A 126 -10.75 -1.00 -7.51
CA GLN A 126 -10.04 -0.46 -6.36
C GLN A 126 -10.95 0.26 -5.36
N LYS A 127 -12.05 0.86 -5.83
CA LYS A 127 -13.09 1.45 -4.99
C LYS A 127 -13.54 0.50 -3.88
N TYR A 128 -13.62 -0.80 -4.16
CA TYR A 128 -14.06 -1.82 -3.21
C TYR A 128 -12.93 -2.67 -2.61
N GLY A 129 -11.67 -2.28 -2.85
CA GLY A 129 -10.50 -2.86 -2.18
C GLY A 129 -9.81 -3.97 -2.95
N GLY A 130 -10.13 -4.14 -4.23
CA GLY A 130 -9.39 -5.05 -5.11
C GLY A 130 -8.04 -4.46 -5.52
N GLY A 131 -7.02 -5.32 -5.54
CA GLY A 131 -5.71 -5.03 -6.12
C GLY A 131 -5.67 -5.44 -7.59
N THR A 132 -5.01 -4.63 -8.43
CA THR A 132 -5.07 -4.76 -9.90
C THR A 132 -3.70 -5.01 -10.53
N GLY A 133 -3.61 -6.00 -11.40
CA GLY A 133 -2.46 -6.27 -12.25
C GLY A 133 -2.67 -5.85 -13.70
N PHE A 134 -1.59 -5.47 -14.37
CA PHE A 134 -1.60 -5.07 -15.78
C PHE A 134 -0.45 -5.73 -16.55
N ALA A 135 -0.78 -6.36 -17.68
CA ALA A 135 0.20 -6.79 -18.66
C ALA A 135 0.46 -5.64 -19.65
N LEU A 136 1.66 -5.07 -19.64
CA LEU A 136 2.02 -3.94 -20.49
C LEU A 136 2.44 -4.35 -21.91
N THR A 137 2.72 -5.64 -22.14
CA THR A 137 3.29 -6.19 -23.38
C THR A 137 2.46 -5.93 -24.62
N ALA A 138 1.14 -5.79 -24.47
CA ALA A 138 0.25 -5.53 -25.60
C ALA A 138 0.44 -4.12 -26.19
N LEU A 139 0.88 -3.16 -25.38
CA LEU A 139 1.08 -1.78 -25.81
C LEU A 139 2.26 -1.66 -26.76
N ARG A 140 2.08 -0.92 -27.86
CA ARG A 140 3.17 -0.70 -28.82
C ARG A 140 4.33 0.08 -28.18
N PRO A 141 5.57 -0.14 -28.63
CA PRO A 141 6.73 0.53 -28.07
C PRO A 141 6.68 2.03 -28.34
N LYS A 142 7.40 2.78 -27.52
CA LYS A 142 7.60 4.22 -27.66
C LYS A 142 8.09 4.56 -29.06
N ASN A 143 7.58 5.65 -29.62
CA ASN A 143 7.84 6.10 -30.98
C ASN A 143 7.26 5.22 -32.12
N ALA A 144 6.53 4.13 -31.83
CA ALA A 144 5.79 3.41 -32.85
C ALA A 144 4.74 4.31 -33.53
N SER A 145 4.45 4.03 -34.80
CA SER A 145 3.51 4.82 -35.61
C SER A 145 2.06 4.65 -35.11
N ILE A 146 1.28 5.73 -35.16
CA ILE A 146 -0.16 5.72 -34.91
C ILE A 146 -0.90 6.05 -36.20
N ARG A 147 -1.65 5.08 -36.72
CA ARG A 147 -2.33 5.17 -38.03
C ARG A 147 -3.33 6.33 -38.11
N THR A 148 -4.07 6.60 -37.04
CA THR A 148 -5.20 7.54 -37.05
C THR A 148 -4.77 9.01 -36.92
N THR A 149 -3.71 9.29 -36.17
CA THR A 149 -3.24 10.66 -35.88
C THR A 149 -1.95 11.03 -36.61
N HIS A 150 -1.32 10.08 -37.30
CA HIS A 150 0.03 10.21 -37.88
C HIS A 150 1.10 10.62 -36.86
N GLY A 151 0.84 10.39 -35.57
CA GLY A 151 1.73 10.67 -34.46
C GLY A 151 2.59 9.48 -34.04
N LYS A 152 3.32 9.66 -32.95
CA LYS A 152 4.17 8.65 -32.32
C LYS A 152 3.59 8.21 -30.98
N ALA A 153 3.67 6.92 -30.70
CA ALA A 153 3.24 6.34 -29.43
C ALA A 153 4.10 6.81 -28.26
N CYS A 154 3.47 6.98 -27.09
CA CYS A 154 4.15 7.33 -25.85
C CYS A 154 4.83 6.14 -25.16
N GLY A 155 4.45 4.91 -25.52
CA GLY A 155 4.97 3.66 -24.98
C GLY A 155 4.34 3.23 -23.64
N PRO A 156 4.55 1.96 -23.22
CA PRO A 156 3.95 1.38 -22.02
C PRO A 156 4.27 2.13 -20.72
N ILE A 157 5.47 2.69 -20.56
CA ILE A 157 5.86 3.37 -19.31
C ILE A 157 5.05 4.67 -19.12
N ALA A 158 4.66 5.35 -20.21
CA ALA A 158 3.79 6.53 -20.11
C ALA A 158 2.36 6.16 -19.68
N VAL A 159 1.83 5.04 -20.21
CA VAL A 159 0.53 4.50 -19.80
C VAL A 159 0.56 4.06 -18.33
N LEU A 160 1.64 3.39 -17.90
CA LEU A 160 1.85 3.02 -16.50
C LEU A 160 1.77 4.22 -15.55
N ARG A 161 2.42 5.34 -15.90
CA ARG A 161 2.34 6.59 -15.12
C ARG A 161 0.91 7.14 -15.07
N HIS A 162 0.15 7.02 -16.16
CA HIS A 162 -1.27 7.42 -16.17
C HIS A 162 -2.11 6.55 -15.23
N LEU A 163 -2.01 5.22 -15.32
CA LEU A 163 -2.74 4.29 -14.44
C LEU A 163 -2.42 4.53 -12.96
N SER A 164 -1.15 4.79 -12.65
CA SER A 164 -0.72 5.18 -11.31
C SER A 164 -1.40 6.46 -10.82
N SER A 165 -1.52 7.48 -11.68
CA SER A 165 -2.20 8.74 -11.33
C SER A 165 -3.68 8.51 -11.00
N VAL A 166 -4.37 7.65 -11.75
CA VAL A 166 -5.77 7.31 -11.52
C VAL A 166 -5.93 6.58 -10.19
N SER A 167 -5.09 5.58 -9.93
CA SER A 167 -5.15 4.79 -8.70
C SER A 167 -4.88 5.63 -7.43
N THR A 168 -4.07 6.69 -7.54
CA THR A 168 -3.85 7.66 -6.45
C THR A 168 -5.11 8.49 -6.13
N LEU A 169 -6.02 8.68 -7.08
CA LEU A 169 -7.27 9.41 -6.84
C LEU A 169 -8.35 8.55 -6.15
N VAL A 170 -8.26 7.23 -6.26
CA VAL A 170 -9.30 6.28 -5.82
C VAL A 170 -9.20 5.95 -4.32
N THR A 171 -8.25 6.55 -3.59
CA THR A 171 -7.95 6.27 -2.17
C THR A 171 -9.20 5.97 -1.33
N GLN A 172 -9.26 4.77 -0.76
CA GLN A 172 -10.36 4.34 0.09
C GLN A 172 -10.45 5.25 1.33
N GLY A 173 -11.28 6.29 1.25
CA GLY A 173 -11.46 7.27 2.33
C GLY A 173 -10.17 8.00 2.74
N GLY A 174 -9.23 8.22 1.81
CA GLY A 174 -8.00 8.97 2.06
C GLY A 174 -6.95 8.28 2.96
N LYS A 175 -7.00 6.95 3.10
CA LYS A 175 -6.08 6.20 4.02
C LYS A 175 -5.08 5.25 3.35
N ARG A 176 -5.31 4.79 2.12
CA ARG A 176 -4.37 3.93 1.36
C ARG A 176 -4.59 4.07 -0.15
N ASP A 177 -3.51 4.19 -0.90
CA ASP A 177 -3.52 4.13 -2.37
C ASP A 177 -3.91 2.74 -2.86
N GLY A 178 -4.48 2.64 -4.06
CA GLY A 178 -4.71 1.35 -4.71
C GLY A 178 -3.38 0.61 -4.93
N ALA A 179 -3.37 -0.70 -4.69
CA ALA A 179 -2.19 -1.53 -4.92
C ALA A 179 -2.22 -2.08 -6.35
N ASN A 180 -1.11 -1.94 -7.07
CA ASN A 180 -1.02 -2.37 -8.47
C ASN A 180 0.23 -3.23 -8.74
N MET A 181 0.14 -4.08 -9.77
CA MET A 181 1.27 -4.75 -10.41
C MET A 181 1.34 -4.37 -11.88
N ALA A 182 2.54 -4.13 -12.40
CA ALA A 182 2.78 -4.04 -13.83
C ALA A 182 3.84 -5.07 -14.25
N VAL A 183 3.51 -5.82 -15.29
CA VAL A 183 4.42 -6.81 -15.88
C VAL A 183 4.71 -6.45 -17.32
N LEU A 184 5.98 -6.42 -17.68
CA LEU A 184 6.42 -6.27 -19.06
C LEU A 184 7.27 -7.47 -19.46
N ASP A 185 6.92 -8.08 -20.59
CA ASP A 185 7.66 -9.20 -21.17
C ASP A 185 9.10 -8.77 -21.54
N ILE A 186 10.07 -9.62 -21.21
CA ILE A 186 11.49 -9.39 -21.44
C ILE A 186 11.84 -9.12 -22.91
N HIS A 187 11.04 -9.63 -23.85
CA HIS A 187 11.20 -9.43 -25.28
C HIS A 187 10.68 -8.06 -25.76
N HIS A 188 10.02 -7.26 -24.92
CA HIS A 188 9.46 -5.98 -25.36
C HIS A 188 10.57 -4.94 -25.67
N PRO A 189 10.48 -4.12 -26.75
CA PRO A 189 11.55 -3.18 -27.10
C PRO A 189 11.87 -2.11 -26.05
N ASP A 190 10.87 -1.73 -25.24
CA ASP A 190 11.05 -0.76 -24.14
C ASP A 190 11.48 -1.40 -22.80
N ILE A 191 11.94 -2.67 -22.81
CA ILE A 191 12.30 -3.39 -21.57
C ILE A 191 13.36 -2.69 -20.73
N LEU A 192 14.36 -2.06 -21.35
CA LEU A 192 15.39 -1.31 -20.65
C LEU A 192 14.82 -0.05 -19.96
N GLU A 193 13.88 0.66 -20.58
CA GLU A 193 13.20 1.81 -19.97
C GLU A 193 12.31 1.36 -18.80
N PHE A 194 11.70 0.17 -18.91
CA PHE A 194 10.89 -0.43 -17.85
C PHE A 194 11.71 -0.84 -16.62
N ILE A 195 12.86 -1.50 -16.81
CA ILE A 195 13.75 -1.89 -15.69
C ILE A 195 14.19 -0.66 -14.89
N ASP A 196 14.48 0.45 -15.56
CA ASP A 196 14.89 1.71 -14.93
C ASP A 196 13.72 2.62 -14.50
N CYS A 197 12.45 2.23 -14.72
CA CYS A 197 11.33 3.17 -14.57
C CYS A 197 11.06 3.61 -13.12
N LYS A 198 11.48 2.80 -12.14
CA LYS A 198 11.49 3.11 -10.70
C LYS A 198 12.89 3.44 -10.19
N LYS A 199 13.79 3.92 -11.06
CA LYS A 199 15.12 4.33 -10.64
C LYS A 199 15.09 5.52 -9.68
N VAL A 200 14.19 6.46 -9.92
CA VAL A 200 13.92 7.58 -9.02
C VAL A 200 12.69 7.25 -8.19
N GLU A 201 12.83 7.26 -6.85
CA GLU A 201 11.72 6.98 -5.96
C GLU A 201 10.61 8.06 -6.06
N GLY A 202 9.39 7.68 -5.69
CA GLY A 202 8.23 8.58 -5.61
C GLY A 202 7.37 8.65 -6.88
N GLN A 203 7.90 8.36 -8.06
CA GLN A 203 7.07 8.13 -9.25
C GLN A 203 6.50 6.72 -9.20
N ILE A 204 5.22 6.54 -9.57
CA ILE A 204 4.54 5.23 -9.65
C ILE A 204 4.68 4.37 -8.37
N HIS A 205 4.68 5.02 -7.20
CA HIS A 205 4.91 4.38 -5.89
C HIS A 205 3.84 3.34 -5.52
N ASN A 206 2.67 3.42 -6.14
CA ASN A 206 1.55 2.51 -5.96
C ASN A 206 1.57 1.29 -6.90
N PHE A 207 2.65 1.10 -7.66
CA PHE A 207 2.91 -0.08 -8.49
C PHE A 207 4.11 -0.85 -7.98
N ASN A 208 3.97 -2.17 -7.84
CA ASN A 208 5.09 -3.10 -7.96
C ASN A 208 5.33 -3.35 -9.45
N ILE A 209 6.59 -3.54 -9.85
CA ILE A 209 6.96 -3.87 -11.24
C ILE A 209 7.72 -5.19 -11.29
N SER A 210 7.39 -6.02 -12.26
CA SER A 210 8.09 -7.28 -12.50
C SER A 210 8.40 -7.46 -13.98
N VAL A 211 9.58 -8.00 -14.26
CA VAL A 211 9.94 -8.45 -15.60
C VAL A 211 9.33 -9.84 -15.83
N GLY A 212 8.57 -9.99 -16.91
CA GLY A 212 8.09 -11.28 -17.38
C GLY A 212 9.19 -12.01 -18.14
N ALA A 213 9.90 -12.91 -17.47
CA ALA A 213 11.00 -13.67 -18.04
C ALA A 213 10.51 -14.94 -18.75
N SER A 214 11.05 -15.20 -19.94
CA SER A 214 10.86 -16.45 -20.69
C SER A 214 12.00 -17.44 -20.39
N ASP A 215 11.75 -18.73 -20.61
CA ASP A 215 12.79 -19.76 -20.56
C ASP A 215 13.87 -19.49 -21.62
N GLU A 216 13.51 -18.93 -22.79
CA GLU A 216 14.45 -18.50 -23.83
C GLU A 216 15.46 -17.46 -23.29
N PHE A 217 14.96 -16.45 -22.58
CA PHE A 217 15.83 -15.44 -21.97
C PHE A 217 16.72 -16.05 -20.88
N MET A 218 16.17 -16.82 -19.95
CA MET A 218 16.95 -17.40 -18.85
C MET A 218 18.02 -18.38 -19.34
N GLN A 219 17.73 -19.15 -20.38
CA GLN A 219 18.73 -19.99 -21.05
C GLN A 219 19.81 -19.15 -21.74
N ALA A 220 19.44 -18.02 -22.37
CA ALA A 220 20.40 -17.10 -22.96
C ALA A 220 21.30 -16.44 -21.89
N VAL A 221 20.76 -16.14 -20.70
CA VAL A 221 21.53 -15.68 -19.53
C VAL A 221 22.57 -16.74 -19.15
N GLN A 222 22.16 -17.99 -18.94
CA GLN A 222 23.10 -19.05 -18.57
C GLN A 222 24.18 -19.31 -19.63
N ASN A 223 23.83 -19.23 -20.91
CA ASN A 223 24.74 -19.52 -22.01
C ASN A 223 25.61 -18.31 -22.41
N GLY A 224 25.38 -17.11 -21.85
CA GLY A 224 26.08 -15.90 -22.24
C GLY A 224 25.81 -15.50 -23.69
N THR A 225 24.57 -15.64 -24.15
CA THR A 225 24.16 -15.36 -25.54
C THR A 225 23.18 -14.18 -25.63
N THR A 226 22.86 -13.77 -26.85
CA THR A 226 21.83 -12.75 -27.10
C THR A 226 20.43 -13.35 -27.19
N TYR A 227 19.41 -12.54 -26.92
CA TYR A 227 17.99 -12.88 -27.08
C TYR A 227 17.26 -11.81 -27.90
N PRO A 228 16.14 -12.15 -28.58
CA PRO A 228 15.47 -11.23 -29.49
C PRO A 228 14.51 -10.28 -28.76
N LEU A 229 14.43 -9.03 -29.24
CA LEU A 229 13.33 -8.11 -28.95
C LEU A 229 12.26 -8.24 -30.03
N ARG A 230 10.99 -8.22 -29.61
CA ARG A 230 9.83 -8.54 -30.44
C ARG A 230 8.75 -7.46 -30.33
N THR A 231 8.17 -7.07 -31.45
CA THR A 231 6.92 -6.28 -31.50
C THR A 231 5.77 -7.13 -32.01
N LEU A 232 4.54 -6.78 -31.62
CA LEU A 232 3.34 -7.48 -32.09
C LEU A 232 3.09 -7.34 -33.61
N SER A 233 3.64 -6.29 -34.21
CA SER A 233 3.57 -6.01 -35.65
C SER A 233 4.78 -5.19 -36.10
N ASP A 234 5.17 -5.35 -37.36
CA ASP A 234 6.19 -4.55 -38.06
C ASP A 234 5.73 -3.07 -38.21
N PRO A 235 6.53 -2.08 -37.77
CA PRO A 235 6.26 -0.67 -38.02
C PRO A 235 6.04 -0.28 -39.49
N ALA A 236 6.64 -1.02 -40.43
CA ALA A 236 6.48 -0.84 -41.87
C ALA A 236 5.26 -1.60 -42.44
N ASN A 237 4.74 -2.59 -41.71
CA ASN A 237 3.54 -3.35 -42.07
C ASN A 237 2.75 -3.75 -40.80
N LEU A 238 1.81 -2.90 -40.41
CA LEU A 238 1.02 -3.08 -39.19
C LEU A 238 0.06 -4.29 -39.23
N ASP A 239 -0.13 -4.93 -40.39
CA ASP A 239 -0.93 -6.15 -40.54
C ASP A 239 -0.10 -7.44 -40.40
N SER A 240 1.19 -7.31 -40.07
CA SER A 240 2.08 -8.45 -39.80
C SER A 240 1.88 -9.01 -38.38
N GLY A 241 2.40 -10.22 -38.14
CA GLY A 241 2.44 -10.83 -36.80
C GLY A 241 3.65 -10.41 -35.97
N ILE A 242 3.96 -11.20 -34.94
CA ILE A 242 5.12 -10.97 -34.09
C ILE A 242 6.40 -10.98 -34.92
N VAL A 243 7.20 -9.91 -34.84
CA VAL A 243 8.47 -9.76 -35.56
C VAL A 243 9.61 -9.45 -34.61
N GLU A 244 10.78 -10.03 -34.88
CA GLU A 244 12.04 -9.67 -34.22
C GLU A 244 12.52 -8.33 -34.79
N VAL A 245 12.76 -7.36 -33.91
CA VAL A 245 13.17 -5.99 -34.31
C VAL A 245 14.61 -5.67 -33.91
N ASP A 246 15.15 -6.36 -32.90
CA ASP A 246 16.51 -6.18 -32.42
C ASP A 246 16.94 -7.40 -31.56
N ARG A 247 18.18 -7.42 -31.08
CA ARG A 247 18.69 -8.39 -30.11
C ARG A 247 19.51 -7.70 -29.02
N LEU A 248 19.37 -8.16 -27.77
CA LEU A 248 20.18 -7.69 -26.65
C LEU A 248 21.02 -8.82 -26.06
N ASP A 249 22.13 -8.47 -25.42
CA ASP A 249 22.91 -9.40 -24.59
C ASP A 249 22.11 -9.76 -23.34
N ALA A 250 21.86 -11.06 -23.12
CA ALA A 250 21.02 -11.50 -22.02
C ALA A 250 21.66 -11.24 -20.65
N ARG A 251 22.99 -11.40 -20.52
CA ARG A 251 23.71 -11.16 -19.26
C ARG A 251 23.70 -9.68 -18.89
N GLU A 252 23.87 -8.79 -19.85
CA GLU A 252 23.79 -7.34 -19.60
C GLU A 252 22.40 -6.92 -19.11
N VAL A 253 21.34 -7.42 -19.73
CA VAL A 253 19.96 -7.11 -19.31
C VAL A 253 19.66 -7.72 -17.94
N PHE A 254 20.04 -8.98 -17.71
CA PHE A 254 19.86 -9.63 -16.42
C PHE A 254 20.60 -8.91 -15.29
N SER A 255 21.84 -8.47 -15.54
CA SER A 255 22.61 -7.68 -14.58
C SER A 255 21.90 -6.37 -14.20
N LYS A 256 21.20 -5.72 -15.14
CA LYS A 256 20.39 -4.52 -14.85
C LYS A 256 19.18 -4.82 -13.97
N ILE A 257 18.51 -5.95 -14.21
CA ILE A 257 17.38 -6.42 -13.39
C ILE A 257 17.85 -6.65 -11.95
N VAL A 258 18.91 -7.44 -11.80
CA VAL A 258 19.50 -7.79 -10.49
C VAL A 258 19.99 -6.53 -9.77
N TYR A 259 20.69 -5.63 -10.46
CA TYR A 259 21.14 -4.38 -9.85
C TYR A 259 19.97 -3.48 -9.39
N GLY A 260 18.89 -3.40 -10.17
CA GLY A 260 17.67 -2.70 -9.76
C GLY A 260 17.11 -3.28 -8.47
N ALA A 261 16.93 -4.60 -8.45
CA ALA A 261 16.41 -5.36 -7.33
C ALA A 261 17.27 -5.23 -6.06
N TRP A 262 18.60 -5.32 -6.19
CA TRP A 262 19.56 -5.06 -5.12
C TRP A 262 19.46 -3.63 -4.58
N ARG A 263 19.25 -2.66 -5.47
CA ARG A 263 19.25 -1.24 -5.14
C ARG A 263 18.00 -0.79 -4.40
N ASN A 264 16.80 -1.24 -4.80
CA ASN A 264 15.54 -0.80 -4.18
C ASN A 264 14.41 -1.85 -4.17
N GLY A 265 14.74 -3.13 -4.40
CA GLY A 265 13.78 -4.25 -4.44
C GLY A 265 12.97 -4.35 -5.73
N GLU A 266 13.28 -3.59 -6.78
CA GLU A 266 12.52 -3.59 -8.05
C GLU A 266 13.46 -3.54 -9.28
N PRO A 267 13.12 -4.23 -10.38
CA PRO A 267 11.93 -5.03 -10.57
C PRO A 267 12.06 -6.44 -9.97
N GLY A 268 10.91 -7.01 -9.58
CA GLY A 268 10.79 -8.45 -9.39
C GLY A 268 10.89 -9.20 -10.73
N MET A 269 10.78 -10.52 -10.70
CA MET A 269 10.73 -11.32 -11.93
C MET A 269 9.64 -12.39 -11.85
N ILE A 270 8.90 -12.57 -12.94
CA ILE A 270 7.85 -13.58 -13.07
C ILE A 270 8.26 -14.50 -14.23
N PHE A 271 8.37 -15.79 -13.96
CA PHE A 271 8.76 -16.80 -14.94
C PHE A 271 7.54 -17.22 -15.74
N LEU A 272 7.27 -16.50 -16.84
CA LEU A 272 6.02 -16.62 -17.60
C LEU A 272 5.80 -18.01 -18.18
N ASP A 273 6.87 -18.70 -18.61
CA ASP A 273 6.74 -20.06 -19.13
C ASP A 273 6.38 -21.05 -18.03
N GLU A 274 6.93 -20.92 -16.83
CA GLU A 274 6.56 -21.77 -15.69
C GLU A 274 5.12 -21.50 -15.22
N VAL A 275 4.71 -20.24 -15.18
CA VAL A 275 3.31 -19.85 -14.90
C VAL A 275 2.33 -20.53 -15.86
N ASN A 276 2.69 -20.67 -17.13
CA ASN A 276 1.81 -21.21 -18.16
C ASN A 276 1.96 -22.72 -18.40
N ARG A 277 3.06 -23.36 -17.94
CA ARG A 277 3.44 -24.74 -18.29
C ARG A 277 2.32 -25.75 -18.04
N ASN A 278 1.64 -25.62 -16.91
CA ASN A 278 0.57 -26.51 -16.47
C ASN A 278 -0.76 -25.77 -16.25
N SER A 279 -0.96 -24.63 -16.92
CA SER A 279 -2.21 -23.86 -16.78
C SER A 279 -3.37 -24.65 -17.41
N PRO A 280 -4.45 -24.96 -16.66
CA PRO A 280 -5.60 -25.70 -17.20
C PRO A 280 -6.44 -24.85 -18.16
N VAL A 281 -6.20 -23.54 -18.20
CA VAL A 281 -6.95 -22.57 -19.02
C VAL A 281 -6.11 -21.97 -20.14
N LEU A 282 -4.99 -22.61 -20.52
CA LEU A 282 -4.08 -22.10 -21.56
C LEU A 282 -4.76 -21.88 -22.93
N HIS A 283 -5.85 -22.61 -23.21
CA HIS A 283 -6.66 -22.46 -24.42
C HIS A 283 -7.40 -21.12 -24.51
N LEU A 284 -7.62 -20.44 -23.37
CA LEU A 284 -8.20 -19.09 -23.31
C LEU A 284 -7.16 -17.99 -23.56
N GLY A 285 -5.87 -18.31 -23.40
CA GLY A 285 -4.78 -17.37 -23.56
C GLY A 285 -3.60 -17.67 -22.63
N ARG A 286 -2.50 -16.94 -22.84
CA ARG A 286 -1.35 -16.98 -21.94
C ARG A 286 -1.55 -15.99 -20.80
N ILE A 287 -1.23 -16.42 -19.59
CA ILE A 287 -1.16 -15.56 -18.40
C ILE A 287 0.15 -14.77 -18.46
N THR A 288 0.05 -13.44 -18.50
CA THR A 288 1.20 -12.54 -18.71
C THR A 288 1.37 -11.49 -17.62
N ALA A 289 0.48 -11.48 -16.62
CA ALA A 289 0.58 -10.61 -15.46
C ALA A 289 0.07 -11.32 -14.21
N THR A 290 0.38 -10.72 -13.06
CA THR A 290 -0.11 -11.14 -11.75
C THR A 290 -0.83 -9.98 -11.06
N ASN A 291 -1.58 -10.28 -10.01
CA ASN A 291 -2.06 -9.29 -9.06
C ASN A 291 -0.87 -8.60 -8.31
N PRO A 292 -1.14 -7.55 -7.48
CA PRO A 292 -0.09 -6.76 -6.82
C PRO A 292 1.01 -7.51 -6.06
N CYS A 293 0.69 -8.66 -5.45
CA CYS A 293 1.62 -9.38 -4.59
C CYS A 293 2.24 -10.63 -5.26
N GLY A 294 1.95 -10.86 -6.54
CA GLY A 294 2.57 -11.92 -7.36
C GLY A 294 1.98 -13.33 -7.21
N GLU A 295 1.12 -13.55 -6.22
CA GLU A 295 0.58 -14.85 -5.83
C GLU A 295 -0.56 -15.34 -6.73
N GLN A 296 -1.18 -14.45 -7.51
CA GLN A 296 -2.23 -14.78 -8.48
C GLN A 296 -1.81 -14.35 -9.90
N PRO A 297 -1.12 -15.23 -10.64
CA PRO A 297 -1.06 -15.13 -12.10
C PRO A 297 -2.44 -15.36 -12.71
N LEU A 298 -2.97 -14.36 -13.41
CA LEU A 298 -4.34 -14.34 -13.91
C LEU A 298 -4.38 -13.90 -15.37
N LEU A 299 -5.34 -14.44 -16.13
CA LEU A 299 -5.71 -13.94 -17.44
C LEU A 299 -6.39 -12.56 -17.32
N PRO A 300 -6.45 -11.77 -18.41
CA PRO A 300 -7.25 -10.56 -18.43
C PRO A 300 -8.69 -10.82 -18.00
N ASN A 301 -9.24 -9.90 -17.19
CA ASN A 301 -10.57 -9.97 -16.57
C ASN A 301 -10.77 -11.09 -15.54
N GLU A 302 -9.78 -11.94 -15.27
CA GLU A 302 -9.91 -12.88 -14.15
C GLU A 302 -9.79 -12.15 -12.80
N SER A 303 -10.56 -12.65 -11.84
CA SER A 303 -10.38 -12.34 -10.44
C SER A 303 -10.17 -13.61 -9.62
N CYS A 304 -9.61 -13.45 -8.42
CA CYS A 304 -9.44 -14.54 -7.49
C CYS A 304 -9.81 -14.09 -6.07
N ASN A 305 -10.61 -14.91 -5.40
CA ASN A 305 -10.89 -14.80 -3.97
C ASN A 305 -9.95 -15.72 -3.18
N LEU A 306 -9.35 -15.17 -2.13
CA LEU A 306 -8.35 -15.85 -1.33
C LEU A 306 -8.89 -16.21 0.05
N GLY A 307 -8.24 -17.19 0.70
CA GLY A 307 -8.40 -17.46 2.12
C GLY A 307 -7.22 -18.24 2.64
N SER A 308 -6.98 -18.20 3.96
CA SER A 308 -5.79 -18.79 4.55
C SER A 308 -6.12 -19.56 5.82
N ILE A 309 -5.57 -20.77 5.91
CA ILE A 309 -5.64 -21.63 7.10
C ILE A 309 -4.49 -21.28 8.04
N ASP A 310 -4.77 -21.04 9.31
CA ASP A 310 -3.73 -20.91 10.35
C ASP A 310 -3.25 -22.30 10.77
N VAL A 311 -2.15 -22.75 10.17
CA VAL A 311 -1.69 -24.13 10.35
C VAL A 311 -1.20 -24.40 11.77
N ALA A 312 -0.77 -23.37 12.51
CA ALA A 312 -0.35 -23.52 13.91
C ALA A 312 -1.48 -24.00 14.84
N LYS A 313 -2.76 -23.81 14.46
CA LYS A 313 -3.92 -24.29 15.23
C LYS A 313 -4.12 -25.80 15.21
N PHE A 314 -3.41 -26.49 14.32
CA PHE A 314 -3.50 -27.93 14.13
C PHE A 314 -2.33 -28.67 14.77
N VAL A 315 -1.41 -27.97 15.44
CA VAL A 315 -0.40 -28.62 16.26
C VAL A 315 -1.05 -29.04 17.59
N VAL A 316 -0.92 -30.32 17.92
CA VAL A 316 -1.44 -30.94 19.13
C VAL A 316 -0.29 -31.59 19.89
N GLU A 317 -0.39 -31.63 21.22
CA GLU A 317 0.57 -32.34 22.07
C GLU A 317 -0.06 -33.67 22.52
N ASP A 318 0.69 -34.76 22.44
CA ASP A 318 0.28 -36.05 23.01
C ASP A 318 0.43 -36.08 24.55
N GLU A 319 -0.01 -37.18 25.19
CA GLU A 319 0.12 -37.34 26.65
C GLU A 319 1.57 -37.32 27.15
N ALA A 320 2.56 -37.53 26.27
CA ALA A 320 3.98 -37.47 26.56
C ALA A 320 4.59 -36.08 26.29
N GLY A 321 3.79 -35.11 25.79
CA GLY A 321 4.22 -33.76 25.44
C GLY A 321 4.96 -33.67 24.10
N LEU A 322 4.85 -34.67 23.23
CA LEU A 322 5.36 -34.62 21.86
C LEU A 322 4.34 -33.90 20.97
N ALA A 323 4.79 -32.85 20.29
CA ALA A 323 3.97 -32.11 19.35
C ALA A 323 3.89 -32.85 18.00
N ASP A 324 2.68 -33.00 17.46
CA ASP A 324 2.39 -33.51 16.11
C ASP A 324 1.26 -32.69 15.48
N ILE A 325 0.97 -32.93 14.20
CA ILE A 325 -0.06 -32.24 13.44
C ILE A 325 -1.32 -33.10 13.38
N ASP A 326 -2.47 -32.52 13.74
CA ASP A 326 -3.80 -33.10 13.54
C ASP A 326 -4.20 -33.00 12.05
N TRP A 327 -3.71 -33.96 11.27
CA TRP A 327 -3.95 -34.04 9.83
C TRP A 327 -5.44 -34.21 9.48
N ASP A 328 -6.21 -34.94 10.28
CA ASP A 328 -7.62 -35.20 10.00
C ASP A 328 -8.47 -33.92 10.15
N ARG A 329 -8.23 -33.15 11.23
CA ARG A 329 -8.87 -31.85 11.41
C ARG A 329 -8.43 -30.85 10.36
N LEU A 330 -7.13 -30.82 10.02
CA LEU A 330 -6.61 -29.97 8.94
C LEU A 330 -7.29 -30.30 7.61
N GLY A 331 -7.40 -31.58 7.26
CA GLY A 331 -8.09 -32.03 6.03
C GLY A 331 -9.54 -31.54 6.00
N THR A 332 -10.28 -31.72 7.10
CA THR A 332 -11.66 -31.23 7.23
C THR A 332 -11.76 -29.73 6.99
N THR A 333 -10.84 -28.93 7.57
CA THR A 333 -10.81 -27.48 7.36
C THR A 333 -10.45 -27.12 5.92
N VAL A 334 -9.55 -27.86 5.25
CA VAL A 334 -9.24 -27.67 3.81
C VAL A 334 -10.46 -27.90 2.93
N HIS A 335 -11.25 -28.96 3.19
CA HIS A 335 -12.50 -29.22 2.47
C HIS A 335 -13.49 -28.07 2.64
N LEU A 336 -13.76 -27.65 3.88
CA LEU A 336 -14.68 -26.54 4.17
C LEU A 336 -14.21 -25.21 3.57
N ALA A 337 -12.91 -24.90 3.66
CA ALA A 337 -12.32 -23.69 3.12
C ALA A 337 -12.41 -23.65 1.59
N THR A 338 -12.10 -24.75 0.92
CA THR A 338 -12.22 -24.89 -0.55
C THR A 338 -13.65 -24.63 -1.00
N ARG A 339 -14.63 -25.25 -0.33
CA ARG A 339 -16.05 -25.07 -0.61
C ARG A 339 -16.55 -23.66 -0.33
N MET A 340 -16.11 -23.04 0.78
CA MET A 340 -16.43 -21.65 1.09
C MET A 340 -15.92 -20.73 -0.03
N LEU A 341 -14.68 -20.93 -0.50
CA LEU A 341 -14.11 -20.12 -1.57
C LEU A 341 -14.85 -20.30 -2.90
N ASP A 342 -15.33 -21.50 -3.26
CA ASP A 342 -16.21 -21.67 -4.43
C ASP A 342 -17.53 -20.91 -4.25
N ASN A 343 -18.11 -20.94 -3.05
CA ASN A 343 -19.33 -20.20 -2.75
C ASN A 343 -19.15 -18.68 -2.81
N VAL A 344 -17.94 -18.17 -2.50
CA VAL A 344 -17.63 -16.74 -2.66
C VAL A 344 -17.89 -16.31 -4.10
N ILE A 345 -17.51 -17.08 -5.12
CA ILE A 345 -17.73 -16.74 -6.53
C ILE A 345 -19.22 -16.49 -6.81
N ASP A 346 -20.10 -17.33 -6.26
CA ASP A 346 -21.53 -17.25 -6.51
C ASP A 346 -22.26 -16.21 -5.64
N ALA A 347 -21.67 -15.82 -4.51
CA ALA A 347 -22.13 -14.75 -3.65
C ALA A 347 -21.59 -13.36 -4.06
N ASN A 348 -20.52 -13.33 -4.84
CA ASN A 348 -19.82 -12.10 -5.20
C ASN A 348 -20.66 -11.20 -6.13
N LYS A 349 -20.40 -9.89 -6.05
CA LYS A 349 -20.88 -8.88 -6.99
C LYS A 349 -19.68 -8.17 -7.59
N TYR A 350 -19.59 -8.18 -8.91
CA TYR A 350 -18.48 -7.57 -9.63
C TYR A 350 -18.88 -6.19 -10.15
N ALA A 351 -17.91 -5.28 -10.17
CA ALA A 351 -18.14 -3.92 -10.67
C ALA A 351 -18.10 -3.84 -12.20
N VAL A 352 -17.50 -4.82 -12.85
CA VAL A 352 -17.31 -4.91 -14.30
C VAL A 352 -17.86 -6.26 -14.76
N ALA A 353 -18.70 -6.25 -15.80
CA ALA A 353 -19.40 -7.45 -16.28
C ALA A 353 -18.44 -8.51 -16.84
N ASP A 354 -17.42 -8.08 -17.59
CA ASP A 354 -16.42 -8.98 -18.17
C ASP A 354 -15.63 -9.73 -17.09
N ILE A 355 -15.40 -9.07 -15.94
CA ILE A 355 -14.76 -9.71 -14.78
C ILE A 355 -15.67 -10.78 -14.18
N GLU A 356 -16.98 -10.52 -14.08
CA GLU A 356 -17.94 -11.51 -13.61
C GLU A 356 -17.98 -12.73 -14.53
N GLU A 357 -18.09 -12.51 -15.83
CA GLU A 357 -18.16 -13.58 -16.83
C GLU A 357 -16.90 -14.45 -16.77
N MET A 358 -15.72 -13.82 -16.82
CA MET A 358 -14.45 -14.53 -16.83
C MET A 358 -14.22 -15.30 -15.52
N THR A 359 -14.49 -14.67 -14.36
CA THR A 359 -14.35 -15.31 -13.05
C THR A 359 -15.30 -16.51 -12.92
N ARG A 360 -16.55 -16.40 -13.37
CA ARG A 360 -17.51 -17.52 -13.36
C ARG A 360 -17.10 -18.64 -14.32
N SER A 361 -16.42 -18.30 -15.41
CA SER A 361 -15.96 -19.25 -16.43
C SER A 361 -14.80 -20.12 -15.95
N THR A 362 -13.83 -19.55 -15.24
CA THR A 362 -12.63 -20.28 -14.78
C THR A 362 -12.67 -20.70 -13.32
N ARG A 363 -13.45 -20.00 -12.48
CA ARG A 363 -13.69 -20.29 -11.06
C ARG A 363 -12.40 -20.49 -10.24
N LYS A 364 -11.39 -19.66 -10.47
CA LYS A 364 -10.11 -19.73 -9.73
C LYS A 364 -10.30 -19.36 -8.26
N LEU A 365 -9.68 -20.17 -7.39
CA LEU A 365 -9.61 -19.96 -5.95
C LEU A 365 -8.14 -19.74 -5.53
N GLY A 366 -7.95 -19.10 -4.39
CA GLY A 366 -6.65 -18.93 -3.75
C GLY A 366 -6.69 -19.37 -2.29
N LEU A 367 -6.85 -20.66 -2.04
CA LEU A 367 -6.64 -21.23 -0.72
C LEU A 367 -5.14 -21.30 -0.43
N GLY A 368 -4.72 -20.68 0.67
CA GLY A 368 -3.36 -20.77 1.17
C GLY A 368 -3.33 -21.01 2.67
N LEU A 369 -2.23 -20.59 3.28
CA LEU A 369 -2.01 -20.75 4.71
C LEU A 369 -1.34 -19.52 5.31
N MET A 370 -1.36 -19.46 6.64
CA MET A 370 -0.61 -18.57 7.51
C MET A 370 -0.18 -19.35 8.75
N GLY A 371 0.64 -18.78 9.63
CA GLY A 371 1.08 -19.44 10.85
C GLY A 371 2.13 -20.53 10.65
N PHE A 372 2.79 -20.61 9.48
CA PHE A 372 3.80 -21.65 9.23
C PHE A 372 5.02 -21.52 10.15
N ALA A 373 5.52 -20.31 10.38
CA ALA A 373 6.62 -20.09 11.31
C ALA A 373 6.22 -20.43 12.75
N ASP A 374 4.98 -20.12 13.15
CA ASP A 374 4.46 -20.51 14.46
C ASP A 374 4.36 -22.03 14.61
N MET A 375 3.87 -22.73 13.58
CA MET A 375 3.85 -24.20 13.55
C MET A 375 5.24 -24.77 13.75
N LEU A 376 6.24 -24.26 13.03
CA LEU A 376 7.62 -24.71 13.15
C LEU A 376 8.16 -24.52 14.57
N VAL A 377 7.89 -23.37 15.20
CA VAL A 377 8.27 -23.11 16.59
C VAL A 377 7.58 -24.09 17.55
N LEU A 378 6.29 -24.38 17.36
CA LEU A 378 5.54 -25.33 18.19
C LEU A 378 6.07 -26.76 18.05
N LEU A 379 6.55 -27.15 16.86
CA LEU A 379 7.18 -28.44 16.60
C LEU A 379 8.67 -28.49 17.00
N GLY A 380 9.26 -27.36 17.38
CA GLY A 380 10.68 -27.27 17.74
C GLY A 380 11.63 -27.33 16.53
N ILE A 381 11.16 -26.97 15.34
CA ILE A 381 11.92 -27.05 14.08
C ILE A 381 12.37 -25.64 13.67
N PRO A 382 13.69 -25.35 13.56
CA PRO A 382 14.17 -24.08 13.02
C PRO A 382 13.82 -23.90 11.54
N TYR A 383 13.45 -22.69 11.13
CA TYR A 383 12.91 -22.39 9.81
C TYR A 383 13.88 -22.69 8.65
N ASP A 384 15.16 -22.39 8.84
CA ASP A 384 16.24 -22.51 7.86
C ASP A 384 16.91 -23.89 7.87
N THR A 385 16.11 -24.95 7.99
CA THR A 385 16.57 -26.34 7.99
C THR A 385 15.92 -27.15 6.87
N GLU A 386 16.61 -28.21 6.42
CA GLU A 386 16.05 -29.16 5.46
C GLU A 386 14.77 -29.83 5.99
N GLU A 387 14.68 -30.04 7.31
CA GLU A 387 13.48 -30.56 7.97
C GLU A 387 12.29 -29.61 7.82
N ALA A 388 12.48 -28.30 8.02
CA ALA A 388 11.43 -27.31 7.81
C ALA A 388 10.99 -27.23 6.35
N VAL A 389 11.94 -27.30 5.40
CA VAL A 389 11.64 -27.30 3.96
C VAL A 389 10.84 -28.54 3.56
N GLU A 390 11.21 -29.72 4.08
CA GLU A 390 10.47 -30.95 3.81
C GLU A 390 9.09 -30.97 4.47
N LEU A 391 8.97 -30.41 5.69
CA LEU A 391 7.66 -30.23 6.31
C LEU A 391 6.77 -29.30 5.47
N GLY A 392 7.29 -28.18 4.99
CA GLY A 392 6.57 -27.28 4.09
C GLY A 392 6.08 -27.97 2.82
N ARG A 393 6.95 -28.78 2.20
CA ARG A 393 6.60 -29.62 1.03
C ARG A 393 5.48 -30.61 1.34
N ARG A 394 5.59 -31.35 2.45
CA ARG A 394 4.58 -32.33 2.87
C ARG A 394 3.25 -31.67 3.21
N LEU A 395 3.28 -30.55 3.93
CA LEU A 395 2.11 -29.79 4.34
C LEU A 395 1.35 -29.26 3.13
N MET A 396 2.04 -28.61 2.19
CA MET A 396 1.36 -28.04 1.02
C MET A 396 0.82 -29.13 0.08
N ARG A 397 1.53 -30.26 -0.04
CA ARG A 397 1.03 -31.44 -0.77
C ARG A 397 -0.26 -31.98 -0.16
N PHE A 398 -0.31 -32.10 1.17
CA PHE A 398 -1.51 -32.54 1.86
C PHE A 398 -2.69 -31.59 1.62
N ILE A 399 -2.46 -30.28 1.68
CA ILE A 399 -3.48 -29.27 1.38
C ILE A 399 -3.96 -29.39 -0.08
N MET A 400 -3.05 -29.59 -1.03
CA MET A 400 -3.38 -29.81 -2.45
C MET A 400 -4.26 -31.03 -2.65
N GLU A 401 -3.89 -32.17 -2.08
CA GLU A 401 -4.65 -33.41 -2.24
C GLU A 401 -6.08 -33.28 -1.70
N ASN A 402 -6.28 -32.63 -0.55
CA ASN A 402 -7.61 -32.40 0.03
C ASN A 402 -8.42 -31.34 -0.74
N ALA A 403 -7.79 -30.25 -1.18
CA ALA A 403 -8.47 -29.23 -1.99
C ALA A 403 -8.88 -29.78 -3.37
N ASP A 404 -8.05 -30.64 -3.95
CA ASP A 404 -8.34 -31.35 -5.20
C ASP A 404 -9.50 -32.33 -5.02
N ALA A 405 -9.50 -33.09 -3.92
CA ALA A 405 -10.60 -33.98 -3.59
C ALA A 405 -11.94 -33.23 -3.43
N GLU A 406 -11.95 -32.08 -2.73
CA GLU A 406 -13.17 -31.26 -2.62
C GLU A 406 -13.60 -30.67 -3.97
N SER A 407 -12.65 -30.17 -4.77
CA SER A 407 -12.96 -29.59 -6.08
C SER A 407 -13.50 -30.64 -7.07
N LEU A 408 -13.01 -31.89 -7.00
CA LEU A 408 -13.59 -33.03 -7.75
C LEU A 408 -15.00 -33.36 -7.26
N ALA A 409 -15.22 -33.44 -5.94
CA ALA A 409 -16.54 -33.71 -5.37
C ALA A 409 -17.56 -32.62 -5.75
N MET A 410 -17.16 -31.34 -5.69
CA MET A 410 -17.99 -30.22 -6.13
C MET A 410 -18.23 -30.23 -7.64
N ALA A 411 -17.31 -30.77 -8.46
CA ALA A 411 -17.53 -30.89 -9.89
C ALA A 411 -18.63 -31.91 -10.22
N GLU A 412 -18.69 -33.01 -9.46
CA GLU A 412 -19.76 -34.00 -9.55
C GLU A 412 -21.10 -33.42 -9.09
N GLU A 413 -21.09 -32.60 -8.02
CA GLU A 413 -22.29 -32.00 -7.44
C GLU A 413 -22.82 -30.79 -8.26
N ARG A 414 -21.94 -29.91 -8.72
CA ARG A 414 -22.28 -28.57 -9.27
C ARG A 414 -21.91 -28.39 -10.73
N GLY A 415 -21.29 -29.40 -11.34
CA GLY A 415 -20.62 -29.31 -12.62
C GLY A 415 -19.22 -28.71 -12.52
N PRO A 416 -18.32 -28.99 -13.48
CA PRO A 416 -17.00 -28.40 -13.52
C PRO A 416 -17.04 -26.90 -13.85
N PHE A 417 -15.89 -26.23 -13.76
CA PHE A 417 -15.80 -24.85 -14.24
C PHE A 417 -16.15 -24.78 -15.74
N PRO A 418 -16.94 -23.79 -16.20
CA PRO A 418 -17.44 -23.74 -17.58
C PRO A 418 -16.36 -23.85 -18.68
N ALA A 419 -15.20 -23.24 -18.50
CA ALA A 419 -14.09 -23.31 -19.47
C ALA A 419 -13.36 -24.68 -19.50
N TRP A 420 -13.77 -25.67 -18.71
CA TRP A 420 -13.11 -26.98 -18.68
C TRP A 420 -13.18 -27.69 -20.03
N HIS A 421 -14.34 -27.67 -20.69
CA HIS A 421 -14.64 -28.56 -21.82
C HIS A 421 -13.73 -28.37 -23.05
N GLU A 422 -13.18 -27.17 -23.22
CA GLU A 422 -12.29 -26.84 -24.34
C GLU A 422 -10.80 -27.05 -23.97
N SER A 423 -10.51 -27.36 -22.71
CA SER A 423 -9.15 -27.54 -22.21
C SER A 423 -8.48 -28.82 -22.74
N ALA A 424 -7.15 -28.80 -22.85
CA ALA A 424 -6.38 -29.97 -23.25
C ALA A 424 -6.55 -31.17 -22.27
N PRO A 425 -6.57 -30.99 -20.93
CA PRO A 425 -6.91 -32.06 -19.98
C PRO A 425 -8.27 -32.72 -20.25
N ALA A 426 -9.30 -31.92 -20.56
CA ALA A 426 -10.62 -32.45 -20.91
C ALA A 426 -10.58 -33.33 -22.16
N GLN A 427 -9.85 -32.90 -23.19
CA GLN A 427 -9.66 -33.67 -24.43
C GLN A 427 -8.86 -34.96 -24.22
N GLN A 428 -8.04 -35.01 -23.17
CA GLN A 428 -7.27 -36.20 -22.76
C GLN A 428 -8.08 -37.15 -21.86
N GLY A 429 -9.31 -36.79 -21.49
CA GLY A 429 -10.19 -37.61 -20.67
C GLY A 429 -9.86 -37.56 -19.17
N GLU A 430 -9.19 -36.50 -18.71
CA GLU A 430 -8.93 -36.28 -17.29
C GLU A 430 -10.24 -36.00 -16.52
N LYS A 431 -10.20 -36.20 -15.20
CA LYS A 431 -11.36 -35.89 -14.34
C LYS A 431 -11.56 -34.38 -14.25
N PRO A 432 -12.81 -33.89 -14.33
CA PRO A 432 -13.06 -32.47 -14.38
C PRO A 432 -13.11 -31.89 -12.95
N PHE A 433 -12.42 -30.76 -12.73
CA PHE A 433 -12.45 -30.04 -11.46
C PHE A 433 -13.54 -28.96 -11.45
N ARG A 434 -14.01 -28.57 -10.26
CA ARG A 434 -14.91 -27.42 -10.09
C ARG A 434 -14.20 -26.09 -10.32
N ASN A 435 -12.90 -26.04 -10.05
CA ASN A 435 -12.08 -24.84 -10.03
C ASN A 435 -10.82 -25.03 -10.86
N ALA A 436 -10.49 -24.07 -11.74
CA ALA A 436 -9.27 -24.13 -12.55
C ALA A 436 -8.01 -24.10 -11.67
N CYS A 437 -7.98 -23.19 -10.69
CA CYS A 437 -6.91 -23.03 -9.70
C CYS A 437 -7.52 -23.15 -8.31
N ARG A 438 -6.80 -23.75 -7.36
CA ARG A 438 -7.27 -23.96 -5.98
C ARG A 438 -6.36 -23.27 -4.98
N LEU A 439 -5.05 -23.32 -5.20
CA LEU A 439 -4.04 -23.04 -4.19
C LEU A 439 -3.12 -21.88 -4.54
N THR A 440 -2.72 -21.16 -3.49
CA THR A 440 -1.77 -20.04 -3.52
C THR A 440 -1.11 -19.89 -2.15
N VAL A 441 -0.12 -19.02 -2.03
CA VAL A 441 0.29 -18.49 -0.73
C VAL A 441 0.32 -16.97 -0.81
N ALA A 442 -0.59 -16.34 -0.07
CA ALA A 442 -0.72 -14.88 -0.03
C ALA A 442 0.13 -14.28 1.11
N PRO A 443 0.40 -12.96 1.10
CA PRO A 443 1.10 -12.30 2.21
C PRO A 443 0.35 -12.41 3.54
N THR A 444 -0.98 -12.55 3.51
CA THR A 444 -1.88 -12.59 4.68
C THR A 444 -1.81 -11.39 5.64
N GLY A 445 -1.11 -10.31 5.29
CA GLY A 445 -0.66 -9.29 6.24
C GLY A 445 -1.71 -8.63 7.14
N THR A 446 -3.01 -8.62 6.81
CA THR A 446 -4.05 -8.20 7.78
C THR A 446 -4.79 -9.36 8.45
N ILE A 447 -5.01 -10.47 7.75
CA ILE A 447 -5.74 -11.62 8.33
C ILE A 447 -4.87 -12.41 9.31
N SER A 448 -3.55 -12.48 9.11
CA SER A 448 -2.61 -13.04 10.08
C SER A 448 -2.58 -12.22 11.37
N MET A 449 -2.66 -10.89 11.28
CA MET A 449 -2.82 -10.02 12.46
C MET A 449 -4.14 -10.25 13.21
N ILE A 450 -5.23 -10.55 12.49
CA ILE A 450 -6.53 -10.88 13.10
C ILE A 450 -6.45 -12.23 13.81
N ALA A 451 -5.86 -13.25 13.15
CA ALA A 451 -5.65 -14.58 13.72
C ALA A 451 -4.62 -14.59 14.87
N GLY A 452 -3.73 -13.59 14.90
CA GLY A 452 -2.57 -13.56 15.79
C GLY A 452 -1.54 -14.62 15.43
N ALA A 453 -1.34 -14.83 14.12
CA ALA A 453 -0.46 -15.83 13.52
C ALA A 453 0.67 -15.18 12.70
N SER A 454 1.73 -15.92 12.43
CA SER A 454 2.77 -15.55 11.48
C SER A 454 2.19 -15.40 10.07
N SER A 455 2.82 -14.59 9.22
CA SER A 455 2.25 -14.23 7.91
C SER A 455 2.62 -15.24 6.83
N GLY A 456 1.62 -15.84 6.17
CA GLY A 456 1.86 -16.75 5.05
C GLY A 456 2.83 -17.88 5.40
N ILE A 457 3.79 -18.10 4.49
CA ILE A 457 4.99 -18.93 4.73
C ILE A 457 6.19 -18.07 5.13
N GLU A 458 6.03 -16.79 5.46
CA GLU A 458 7.15 -15.94 5.87
C GLU A 458 7.69 -16.37 7.25
N PRO A 459 9.01 -16.29 7.48
CA PRO A 459 9.54 -16.45 8.83
C PRO A 459 9.14 -15.28 9.72
N ILE A 460 9.38 -15.43 11.02
CA ILE A 460 9.15 -14.36 11.99
C ILE A 460 10.03 -13.16 11.61
N PHE A 461 9.42 -12.00 11.38
CA PHE A 461 10.17 -10.79 11.01
C PHE A 461 10.86 -10.16 12.23
N SER A 462 10.19 -10.13 13.37
CA SER A 462 10.71 -9.57 14.61
C SER A 462 10.04 -10.22 15.83
N LEU A 463 10.82 -10.49 16.88
CA LEU A 463 10.35 -11.13 18.12
C LEU A 463 9.74 -10.13 19.11
N ALA A 464 10.14 -8.85 19.03
CA ALA A 464 9.62 -7.81 19.90
C ALA A 464 9.60 -6.45 19.21
N PHE A 465 8.51 -5.71 19.34
CA PHE A 465 8.42 -4.33 18.87
C PHE A 465 7.73 -3.43 19.88
N ARG A 466 8.14 -2.16 19.91
CA ARG A 466 7.64 -1.15 20.84
C ARG A 466 6.56 -0.31 20.18
N LYS A 467 5.49 0.00 20.93
CA LYS A 467 4.55 1.06 20.56
C LYS A 467 4.61 2.18 21.58
N GLN A 468 5.03 3.36 21.14
CA GLN A 468 5.16 4.53 22.00
C GLN A 468 3.77 5.19 22.24
N ASN A 469 3.61 5.84 23.39
CA ASN A 469 2.47 6.70 23.77
C ASN A 469 1.07 6.04 23.82
N ILE A 470 0.92 4.91 24.52
CA ILE A 470 -0.41 4.29 24.69
C ILE A 470 -1.08 4.69 26.02
N LEU A 471 -0.37 4.84 27.14
CA LEU A 471 -0.90 5.38 28.41
C LEU A 471 0.25 5.76 29.37
N GLU A 472 0.19 6.93 30.00
CA GLU A 472 0.94 7.32 31.22
C GLU A 472 2.46 7.04 31.25
N GLY A 473 3.16 7.15 30.13
CA GLY A 473 4.63 6.98 30.10
C GLY A 473 5.14 5.55 30.27
N LYS A 474 4.26 4.53 30.24
CA LYS A 474 4.66 3.11 30.23
C LYS A 474 4.90 2.62 28.80
N THR A 475 6.04 1.95 28.61
CA THR A 475 6.36 1.24 27.37
C THR A 475 5.59 -0.08 27.32
N LEU A 476 4.82 -0.31 26.24
CA LEU A 476 4.23 -1.61 25.93
C LEU A 476 5.07 -2.27 24.82
N TYR A 477 5.64 -3.43 25.15
CA TYR A 477 6.27 -4.33 24.21
C TYR A 477 5.21 -5.27 23.65
N TYR A 478 5.19 -5.42 22.33
CA TYR A 478 4.51 -6.51 21.67
C TYR A 478 5.55 -7.57 21.39
N VAL A 479 5.37 -8.74 21.99
CA VAL A 479 6.31 -9.85 21.93
C VAL A 479 5.63 -11.00 21.19
N ASP A 480 6.39 -11.72 20.39
CA ASP A 480 5.93 -13.00 19.83
C ASP A 480 5.50 -13.93 20.98
N LYS A 481 4.32 -14.53 20.87
CA LYS A 481 3.71 -15.29 21.96
C LYS A 481 4.46 -16.57 22.26
N ASN A 482 4.97 -17.24 21.22
CA ASN A 482 5.72 -18.48 21.38
C ASN A 482 7.07 -18.20 22.02
N PHE A 483 7.74 -17.12 21.59
CA PHE A 483 8.96 -16.62 22.20
C PHE A 483 8.76 -16.24 23.66
N GLU A 484 7.75 -15.43 23.97
CA GLU A 484 7.44 -15.04 25.35
C GLU A 484 7.20 -16.26 26.25
N ARG A 485 6.40 -17.23 25.79
CA ARG A 485 6.14 -18.47 26.51
C ARG A 485 7.43 -19.21 26.82
N ILE A 486 8.24 -19.51 25.80
CA ILE A 486 9.50 -20.25 25.95
C ILE A 486 10.49 -19.49 26.84
N ALA A 487 10.58 -18.17 26.68
CA ALA A 487 11.44 -17.32 27.49
C ALA A 487 11.08 -17.32 28.97
N ARG A 488 9.78 -17.32 29.29
CA ARG A 488 9.28 -17.40 30.67
C ARG A 488 9.49 -18.79 31.26
N GLU A 489 9.14 -19.84 30.52
CA GLU A 489 9.29 -21.24 30.95
C GLU A 489 10.76 -21.59 31.24
N ARG A 490 11.67 -21.09 30.41
CA ARG A 490 13.11 -21.36 30.52
C ARG A 490 13.89 -20.30 31.31
N GLY A 491 13.20 -19.30 31.86
CA GLY A 491 13.77 -18.37 32.85
C GLY A 491 14.73 -17.32 32.31
N PHE A 492 14.70 -16.99 31.01
CA PHE A 492 15.53 -15.94 30.40
C PHE A 492 14.75 -14.69 29.98
N TYR A 493 13.44 -14.66 30.20
CA TYR A 493 12.61 -13.46 29.95
C TYR A 493 13.02 -12.30 30.86
N SER A 494 13.39 -11.17 30.27
CA SER A 494 13.76 -9.94 31.01
C SER A 494 13.37 -8.67 30.24
N ASP A 495 13.14 -7.57 30.95
CA ASP A 495 12.88 -6.27 30.33
C ASP A 495 14.06 -5.79 29.48
N GLU A 496 15.30 -6.11 29.89
CA GLU A 496 16.53 -5.80 29.14
C GLU A 496 16.57 -6.51 27.78
N LEU A 497 16.19 -7.80 27.75
CA LEU A 497 16.12 -8.57 26.52
C LEU A 497 15.06 -8.01 25.57
N LEU A 498 13.88 -7.64 26.09
CA LEU A 498 12.84 -7.02 25.27
C LEU A 498 13.25 -5.66 24.74
N GLU A 499 13.93 -4.86 25.55
CA GLU A 499 14.46 -3.57 25.13
C GLU A 499 15.48 -3.75 23.99
N HIS A 500 16.44 -4.67 24.14
CA HIS A 500 17.41 -5.03 23.11
C HIS A 500 16.73 -5.43 21.79
N LEU A 501 15.82 -6.41 21.83
CA LEU A 501 15.11 -6.90 20.65
C LEU A 501 14.25 -5.80 20.00
N SER A 502 13.55 -5.00 20.81
CA SER A 502 12.70 -3.90 20.31
C SER A 502 13.47 -2.76 19.66
N ASN A 503 14.75 -2.61 19.99
CA ASN A 503 15.66 -1.63 19.39
C ASN A 503 16.38 -2.17 18.14
N GLY A 504 15.98 -3.35 17.65
CA GLY A 504 16.58 -3.99 16.48
C GLY A 504 17.81 -4.84 16.78
N GLY A 505 18.12 -5.08 18.06
CA GLY A 505 19.17 -6.01 18.45
C GLY A 505 18.79 -7.47 18.12
N SER A 506 19.78 -8.28 17.76
CA SER A 506 19.56 -9.69 17.43
C SER A 506 19.49 -10.55 18.69
N LEU A 507 18.61 -11.56 18.69
CA LEU A 507 18.57 -12.60 19.72
C LEU A 507 19.89 -13.40 19.75
N GLN A 508 20.55 -13.51 18.60
CA GLN A 508 21.78 -14.31 18.44
C GLN A 508 22.93 -13.78 19.32
N ASP A 509 22.94 -12.47 19.60
CA ASP A 509 23.98 -11.77 20.36
C ASP A 509 23.83 -11.90 21.90
N ARG A 510 22.83 -12.62 22.40
CA ARG A 510 22.48 -12.66 23.84
C ARG A 510 22.96 -13.92 24.54
N ASP A 511 23.94 -13.82 25.42
CA ASP A 511 24.54 -14.96 26.12
C ASP A 511 23.58 -15.65 27.11
N GLU A 512 22.58 -14.92 27.61
CA GLU A 512 21.57 -15.47 28.52
C GLU A 512 20.54 -16.39 27.83
N VAL A 513 20.50 -16.40 26.50
CA VAL A 513 19.55 -17.19 25.71
C VAL A 513 20.20 -18.52 25.30
N PRO A 514 19.59 -19.68 25.60
CA PRO A 514 20.12 -20.98 25.19
C PRO A 514 20.30 -21.13 23.67
N ASP A 515 21.36 -21.81 23.24
CA ASP A 515 21.70 -21.98 21.81
C ASP A 515 20.60 -22.67 20.99
N ASP A 516 19.82 -23.58 21.58
CA ASP A 516 18.71 -24.24 20.90
C ASP A 516 17.52 -23.28 20.68
N VAL A 517 17.29 -22.34 21.61
CA VAL A 517 16.29 -21.27 21.45
C VAL A 517 16.75 -20.26 20.40
N LYS A 518 18.02 -19.88 20.43
CA LYS A 518 18.61 -18.99 19.42
C LYS A 518 18.38 -19.51 17.99
N ARG A 519 18.66 -20.80 17.77
CA ARG A 519 18.40 -21.48 16.51
C ARG A 519 16.92 -21.52 16.15
N LEU A 520 16.04 -21.82 17.12
CA LEU A 520 14.59 -21.93 16.87
C LEU A 520 13.96 -20.60 16.42
N PHE A 521 14.49 -19.48 16.90
CA PHE A 521 13.97 -18.13 16.65
C PHE A 521 14.84 -17.30 15.71
N HIS A 522 15.45 -17.94 14.71
CA HIS A 522 16.01 -17.20 13.56
C HIS A 522 14.91 -16.37 12.91
N VAL A 523 15.10 -15.05 12.90
CA VAL A 523 14.17 -14.12 12.24
C VAL A 523 14.53 -13.95 10.77
N ALA A 524 13.69 -13.24 10.02
CA ALA A 524 13.88 -13.00 8.58
C ALA A 524 15.27 -12.48 8.19
N SER A 525 15.95 -11.71 9.04
CA SER A 525 17.32 -11.23 8.79
C SER A 525 18.42 -12.24 9.10
N ASP A 526 18.13 -13.26 9.89
CA ASP A 526 19.09 -14.32 10.25
C ASP A 526 19.15 -15.43 9.19
N ILE A 527 18.09 -15.54 8.37
CA ILE A 527 17.90 -16.62 7.40
C ILE A 527 18.61 -16.30 6.08
N SER A 528 19.32 -17.28 5.52
CA SER A 528 20.01 -17.08 4.26
C SER A 528 19.03 -16.85 3.09
N PRO A 529 19.38 -16.02 2.09
CA PRO A 529 18.56 -15.85 0.89
C PRO A 529 18.28 -17.17 0.17
N ARG A 530 19.25 -18.10 0.20
CA ARG A 530 19.10 -19.44 -0.35
C ARG A 530 17.96 -20.20 0.33
N ASP A 531 17.92 -20.22 1.65
CA ASP A 531 16.91 -20.99 2.39
C ASP A 531 15.52 -20.38 2.23
N HIS A 532 15.42 -19.06 2.10
CA HIS A 532 14.17 -18.42 1.69
C HIS A 532 13.66 -18.92 0.33
N VAL A 533 14.53 -19.02 -0.69
CA VAL A 533 14.17 -19.51 -2.03
C VAL A 533 13.81 -21.00 -1.99
N LEU A 534 14.56 -21.82 -1.25
CA LEU A 534 14.28 -23.26 -1.11
C LEU A 534 12.94 -23.51 -0.43
N MET A 535 12.60 -22.73 0.60
CA MET A 535 11.28 -22.81 1.22
C MET A 535 10.18 -22.43 0.22
N GLN A 536 10.36 -21.34 -0.53
CA GLN A 536 9.40 -20.94 -1.56
C GLN A 536 9.20 -22.06 -2.60
N ALA A 537 10.28 -22.67 -3.07
CA ALA A 537 10.25 -23.75 -4.04
C ALA A 537 9.48 -24.97 -3.51
N ALA A 538 9.72 -25.38 -2.27
CA ALA A 538 9.02 -26.50 -1.63
C ALA A 538 7.50 -26.32 -1.62
N PHE A 539 7.00 -25.11 -1.31
CA PHE A 539 5.57 -24.81 -1.39
C PHE A 539 5.08 -24.71 -2.83
N GLN A 540 5.89 -24.17 -3.76
CA GLN A 540 5.50 -23.99 -5.16
C GLN A 540 5.24 -25.32 -5.87
N GLU A 541 5.94 -26.40 -5.50
CA GLU A 541 5.75 -27.75 -6.04
C GLU A 541 4.30 -28.25 -5.98
N SER A 542 3.53 -27.82 -4.97
CA SER A 542 2.12 -28.20 -4.75
C SER A 542 1.16 -27.01 -4.83
N THR A 543 1.54 -25.95 -5.56
CA THR A 543 0.75 -24.73 -5.73
C THR A 543 0.48 -24.44 -7.21
N ASP A 544 -0.80 -24.43 -7.61
CA ASP A 544 -1.21 -24.17 -9.00
C ASP A 544 -1.09 -22.69 -9.42
N SER A 545 -1.26 -21.75 -8.49
CA SER A 545 -1.08 -20.32 -8.72
C SER A 545 0.35 -19.89 -8.37
N GLY A 546 0.58 -18.63 -7.99
CA GLY A 546 1.87 -18.13 -7.50
C GLY A 546 1.97 -18.14 -5.97
N ILE A 547 3.13 -17.73 -5.47
CA ILE A 547 3.42 -17.56 -4.04
C ILE A 547 3.96 -16.14 -3.83
N SER A 548 3.40 -15.43 -2.85
CA SER A 548 4.02 -14.22 -2.34
C SER A 548 5.05 -14.60 -1.30
N LYS A 549 6.33 -14.39 -1.63
CA LYS A 549 7.45 -14.59 -0.73
C LYS A 549 8.47 -13.47 -0.94
N THR A 550 8.88 -12.86 0.16
CA THR A 550 10.01 -11.93 0.17
C THR A 550 11.28 -12.70 0.48
N ILE A 551 12.27 -12.64 -0.42
CA ILE A 551 13.62 -13.13 -0.13
C ILE A 551 14.36 -11.97 0.55
N ASN A 552 14.53 -12.05 1.86
CA ASN A 552 15.21 -11.00 2.62
C ASN A 552 16.72 -11.15 2.48
N PHE A 553 17.40 -10.01 2.41
CA PHE A 553 18.85 -9.91 2.37
C PHE A 553 19.34 -8.94 3.44
N PRO A 554 20.48 -9.24 4.09
CA PRO A 554 21.14 -8.29 4.98
C PRO A 554 21.64 -7.07 4.19
N ASN A 555 21.97 -5.98 4.90
CA ASN A 555 22.34 -4.71 4.25
C ASN A 555 23.62 -4.84 3.40
N GLU A 556 24.55 -5.66 3.86
CA GLU A 556 25.83 -5.98 3.25
C GLU A 556 25.77 -6.94 2.07
N ALA A 557 24.58 -7.50 1.76
CA ALA A 557 24.42 -8.39 0.62
C ALA A 557 24.89 -7.74 -0.69
N THR A 558 25.58 -8.52 -1.49
CA THR A 558 26.17 -8.11 -2.77
C THR A 558 25.17 -8.24 -3.92
N VAL A 559 25.52 -7.72 -5.09
CA VAL A 559 24.68 -7.85 -6.30
C VAL A 559 24.66 -9.32 -6.74
N GLU A 560 25.79 -10.00 -6.57
CA GLU A 560 26.00 -11.42 -6.84
C GLU A 560 25.08 -12.30 -5.98
N ASP A 561 24.90 -11.97 -4.69
CA ASP A 561 23.96 -12.72 -3.82
C ASP A 561 22.52 -12.64 -4.35
N VAL A 562 22.12 -11.49 -4.89
CA VAL A 562 20.79 -11.32 -5.51
C VAL A 562 20.72 -12.08 -6.83
N GLU A 563 21.80 -12.08 -7.62
CA GLU A 563 21.89 -12.85 -8.86
C GLU A 563 21.67 -14.35 -8.60
N ASP A 564 22.38 -14.90 -7.61
CA ASP A 564 22.31 -16.30 -7.23
C ASP A 564 20.88 -16.69 -6.78
N ALA A 565 20.19 -15.83 -6.04
CA ALA A 565 18.80 -16.07 -5.64
C ALA A 565 17.84 -16.09 -6.85
N TYR A 566 18.02 -15.18 -7.81
CA TYR A 566 17.20 -15.14 -9.04
C TYR A 566 17.42 -16.40 -9.89
N LEU A 567 18.67 -16.83 -10.05
CA LEU A 567 19.01 -18.05 -10.78
C LEU A 567 18.45 -19.29 -10.06
N LEU A 568 18.65 -19.38 -8.75
CA LEU A 568 18.15 -20.50 -7.94
C LEU A 568 16.62 -20.61 -8.04
N ALA A 569 15.89 -19.50 -7.94
CA ALA A 569 14.43 -19.52 -8.05
C ALA A 569 13.95 -20.03 -9.41
N TRP A 570 14.64 -19.68 -10.49
CA TRP A 570 14.35 -20.22 -11.82
C TRP A 570 14.65 -21.72 -11.90
N GLU A 571 15.82 -22.14 -11.43
CA GLU A 571 16.27 -23.53 -11.44
C GLU A 571 15.35 -24.45 -10.62
N THR A 572 14.81 -23.95 -9.50
CA THR A 572 13.87 -24.65 -8.64
C THR A 572 12.41 -24.51 -9.08
N ARG A 573 12.15 -23.92 -10.26
CA ARG A 573 10.81 -23.73 -10.84
C ARG A 573 9.84 -22.94 -9.97
N CYS A 574 10.34 -21.95 -9.24
CA CYS A 574 9.48 -20.90 -8.69
C CYS A 574 8.78 -20.17 -9.85
N LYS A 575 7.55 -19.68 -9.64
CA LYS A 575 6.84 -18.90 -10.67
C LYS A 575 7.19 -17.42 -10.70
N GLY A 576 7.84 -16.94 -9.64
CA GLY A 576 8.41 -15.60 -9.58
C GLY A 576 9.32 -15.44 -8.37
N ILE A 577 10.00 -14.31 -8.30
CA ILE A 577 10.87 -13.93 -7.19
C ILE A 577 10.72 -12.45 -6.88
N THR A 578 10.74 -12.12 -5.59
CA THR A 578 10.80 -10.76 -5.05
C THR A 578 11.83 -10.72 -3.96
N VAL A 579 12.71 -9.73 -4.01
CA VAL A 579 13.80 -9.58 -3.04
C VAL A 579 13.66 -8.28 -2.28
N TYR A 580 14.11 -8.29 -1.04
CA TYR A 580 14.20 -7.08 -0.23
C TYR A 580 15.52 -7.10 0.53
N ARG A 581 16.39 -6.14 0.22
CA ARG A 581 17.63 -5.94 0.96
C ARG A 581 17.41 -4.87 2.02
N ALA A 582 17.78 -5.16 3.27
CA ALA A 582 17.74 -4.19 4.36
C ALA A 582 18.47 -2.89 3.96
N GLY A 583 17.89 -1.74 4.26
CA GLY A 583 18.42 -0.42 3.90
C GLY A 583 18.44 -0.09 2.41
N SER A 584 17.71 -0.84 1.55
CA SER A 584 17.61 -0.54 0.10
C SER A 584 16.59 0.54 -0.25
N ARG A 585 15.67 0.89 0.65
CA ARG A 585 14.64 1.93 0.42
C ARG A 585 14.79 3.08 1.41
N GLU A 586 14.43 4.28 0.99
CA GLU A 586 14.46 5.47 1.87
C GLU A 586 13.43 5.40 3.00
N LYS A 587 12.32 4.69 2.77
CA LYS A 587 11.28 4.39 3.77
C LYS A 587 11.03 2.89 3.80
N GLU A 588 11.41 2.24 4.90
CA GLU A 588 11.12 0.84 5.12
C GLU A 588 9.69 0.67 5.66
N VAL A 589 8.96 -0.31 5.13
CA VAL A 589 7.57 -0.60 5.54
C VAL A 589 7.55 -1.34 6.89
N LEU A 590 8.62 -2.08 7.19
CA LEU A 590 8.83 -2.80 8.42
C LEU A 590 10.24 -2.47 8.92
N THR A 591 10.35 -1.68 9.99
CA THR A 591 11.62 -1.38 10.65
C THR A 591 11.74 -2.18 11.95
N THR A 592 12.87 -2.82 12.17
CA THR A 592 13.27 -3.34 13.49
C THR A 592 13.91 -2.20 14.27
N GLY A 593 13.20 -1.67 15.26
CA GLY A 593 13.68 -0.56 16.09
C GLY A 593 13.65 0.82 15.42
N THR A 594 13.75 1.85 16.26
CA THR A 594 13.69 3.26 15.85
C THR A 594 15.05 3.75 15.36
N THR A 595 15.40 3.48 14.12
CA THR A 595 16.55 4.07 13.44
C THR A 595 16.35 5.54 13.02
N ASP A 596 15.44 6.28 13.68
CA ASP A 596 15.41 7.75 13.62
C ASP A 596 16.24 8.42 14.73
N SER A 597 16.79 7.65 15.69
CA SER A 597 17.43 8.23 16.89
C SER A 597 18.97 8.16 16.93
N ALA A 598 19.61 7.41 16.04
CA ALA A 598 21.04 7.04 16.18
C ALA A 598 22.04 7.93 15.40
N LYS A 599 21.65 9.13 14.96
CA LYS A 599 22.59 10.13 14.40
C LYS A 599 22.85 11.34 15.29
N ALA A 600 22.30 11.40 16.51
CA ALA A 600 22.38 12.59 17.37
C ALA A 600 23.32 12.49 18.59
N ALA A 601 24.04 11.38 18.80
CA ALA A 601 24.91 11.24 19.98
C ALA A 601 26.30 10.71 19.60
N GLY A 602 27.24 11.61 19.33
CA GLY A 602 28.65 11.26 19.19
C GLY A 602 29.46 12.21 18.31
N ALA A 603 29.55 13.49 18.67
CA ALA A 603 30.56 14.39 18.10
C ALA A 603 30.94 15.49 19.11
N ASP A 604 31.84 15.14 20.05
CA ASP A 604 32.85 16.11 20.49
C ASP A 604 34.14 15.38 20.91
N ALA A 605 35.14 15.39 20.01
CA ALA A 605 36.56 15.55 20.30
C ALA A 605 37.41 15.20 19.06
N GLY A 606 37.98 16.23 18.41
CA GLY A 606 39.35 16.19 17.89
C GLY A 606 39.63 15.68 16.47
N SER A 607 40.06 16.63 15.64
CA SER A 607 40.97 16.52 14.48
C SER A 607 40.52 15.84 13.18
N GLY A 608 40.18 16.73 12.24
CA GLY A 608 40.30 16.69 10.77
C GLY A 608 40.87 15.46 10.07
N GLU A 609 40.09 14.95 9.12
CA GLU A 609 40.50 14.71 7.73
C GLU A 609 39.26 14.61 6.83
N LYS A 610 39.40 15.08 5.58
CA LYS A 610 38.31 15.18 4.59
C LYS A 610 38.01 13.81 3.95
N GLY A 611 36.75 13.36 4.04
CA GLY A 611 36.16 12.26 3.26
C GLY A 611 34.95 12.74 2.43
N PRO A 612 34.48 11.96 1.43
CA PRO A 612 33.80 12.50 0.24
C PRO A 612 32.37 12.98 0.49
N VAL A 613 31.98 13.96 -0.33
CA VAL A 613 30.77 14.77 -0.27
C VAL A 613 29.49 13.92 -0.31
N GLY A 614 28.80 13.82 0.82
CA GLY A 614 27.43 13.31 0.92
C GLY A 614 26.41 14.33 0.40
N ILE A 615 25.36 13.83 -0.25
CA ILE A 615 24.23 14.63 -0.75
C ILE A 615 23.44 15.16 0.46
N PRO A 616 23.00 16.43 0.52
CA PRO A 616 22.35 16.99 1.70
C PRO A 616 21.03 16.27 2.00
N GLN A 617 20.87 15.69 3.20
CA GLN A 617 19.57 15.22 3.71
C GLN A 617 18.63 16.43 3.84
N TYR A 618 17.41 16.34 3.30
CA TYR A 618 16.39 17.39 3.41
C TYR A 618 15.72 17.36 4.79
N MET A 619 15.59 18.53 5.44
CA MET A 619 14.94 18.66 6.75
C MET A 619 13.41 18.71 6.60
N THR A 620 12.68 17.86 7.33
CA THR A 620 11.21 17.86 7.38
C THR A 620 10.68 18.89 8.40
N PRO A 621 9.60 19.62 8.11
CA PRO A 621 9.03 20.60 9.03
C PRO A 621 8.36 19.93 10.24
N ALA A 622 8.58 20.47 11.44
CA ALA A 622 7.93 20.01 12.66
C ALA A 622 6.40 20.13 12.60
N ASP A 623 5.69 19.18 13.21
CA ASP A 623 4.23 19.18 13.31
C ASP A 623 3.71 20.35 14.14
N ARG A 624 2.57 20.90 13.74
CA ARG A 624 1.97 22.07 14.37
C ARG A 624 1.17 21.65 15.62
N PRO A 625 1.48 22.18 16.82
CA PRO A 625 0.69 21.93 18.03
C PRO A 625 -0.74 22.47 17.92
N ALA A 626 -1.65 21.91 18.72
CA ALA A 626 -3.06 22.32 18.73
C ALA A 626 -3.29 23.78 19.18
N MET A 627 -2.36 24.35 19.96
CA MET A 627 -2.39 25.74 20.42
C MET A 627 -0.98 26.34 20.38
N LEU A 628 -0.86 27.59 19.96
CA LEU A 628 0.38 28.37 19.94
C LEU A 628 0.10 29.79 20.45
N HIS A 629 1.08 30.39 21.11
CA HIS A 629 1.04 31.81 21.48
C HIS A 629 1.72 32.64 20.39
N GLY A 630 1.21 33.84 20.10
CA GLY A 630 1.77 34.67 19.03
C GLY A 630 1.56 36.15 19.22
N ILE A 631 2.41 36.92 18.55
CA ILE A 631 2.44 38.39 18.59
C ILE A 631 2.05 38.90 17.20
N THR A 632 1.01 39.73 17.13
CA THR A 632 0.59 40.40 15.88
C THR A 632 1.00 41.87 15.91
N ARG A 633 1.78 42.31 14.91
CA ARG A 633 2.12 43.72 14.70
C ARG A 633 1.51 44.24 13.40
N ARG A 634 1.03 45.47 13.43
CA ARG A 634 0.58 46.20 12.24
C ARG A 634 1.76 47.00 11.69
N VAL A 635 2.09 46.79 10.43
CA VAL A 635 3.14 47.50 9.68
C VAL A 635 2.51 48.20 8.49
N ARG A 636 2.88 49.47 8.26
CA ARG A 636 2.45 50.21 7.07
C ARG A 636 3.40 49.91 5.90
N THR A 637 2.86 49.38 4.81
CA THR A 637 3.60 49.18 3.55
C THR A 637 3.11 50.17 2.48
N GLY A 638 3.83 50.27 1.36
CA GLY A 638 3.39 51.07 0.21
C GLY A 638 2.06 50.64 -0.41
N ARG A 639 1.58 49.43 -0.07
CA ARG A 639 0.32 48.85 -0.57
C ARG A 639 -0.79 48.76 0.48
N GLY A 640 -0.58 49.37 1.65
CA GLY A 640 -1.58 49.43 2.72
C GLY A 640 -1.06 48.91 4.05
N ASN A 641 -1.96 48.69 5.01
CA ASN A 641 -1.58 48.13 6.30
C ASN A 641 -1.51 46.60 6.22
N LEU A 642 -0.37 46.05 6.63
CA LEU A 642 -0.10 44.62 6.77
C LEU A 642 -0.11 44.26 8.26
N PHE A 643 -0.78 43.17 8.61
CA PHE A 643 -0.75 42.59 9.95
C PHE A 643 0.12 41.35 9.89
N VAL A 644 1.26 41.37 10.56
CA VAL A 644 2.20 40.25 10.64
C VAL A 644 2.08 39.61 12.02
N THR A 645 1.67 38.35 12.06
CA THR A 645 1.56 37.52 13.24
C THR A 645 2.70 36.52 13.25
N VAL A 646 3.50 36.51 14.31
CA VAL A 646 4.54 35.50 14.54
C VAL A 646 4.11 34.66 15.73
N ASN A 647 3.91 33.36 15.51
CA ASN A 647 3.61 32.41 16.58
C ASN A 647 4.92 31.76 17.03
N MET A 648 5.03 31.53 18.34
CA MET A 648 6.20 30.98 19.00
C MET A 648 5.96 29.51 19.37
N SER A 649 7.02 28.69 19.31
CA SER A 649 6.98 27.33 19.86
C SER A 649 7.09 27.34 21.39
N SER A 650 7.02 26.16 22.01
CA SER A 650 7.05 25.99 23.48
C SER A 650 8.33 26.49 24.17
N ASP A 651 9.39 26.71 23.40
CA ASP A 651 10.69 27.25 23.78
C ASP A 651 10.87 28.74 23.41
N ASP A 652 9.77 29.46 23.15
CA ASP A 652 9.72 30.90 22.86
C ASP A 652 10.49 31.36 21.60
N ARG A 653 10.83 30.45 20.68
CA ARG A 653 11.40 30.81 19.37
C ARG A 653 10.32 30.98 18.29
N PRO A 654 10.53 31.84 17.27
CA PRO A 654 9.63 31.96 16.12
C PRO A 654 9.41 30.61 15.43
N PHE A 655 8.15 30.20 15.33
CA PHE A 655 7.75 28.91 14.77
C PHE A 655 7.02 29.05 13.44
N GLU A 656 6.12 30.03 13.32
CA GLU A 656 5.40 30.32 12.07
C GLU A 656 5.05 31.81 11.96
N VAL A 657 4.90 32.28 10.73
CA VAL A 657 4.57 33.67 10.40
C VAL A 657 3.37 33.72 9.47
N PHE A 658 2.39 34.57 9.79
CA PHE A 658 1.28 34.92 8.92
C PHE A 658 1.29 36.41 8.64
N ALA A 659 1.07 36.81 7.39
CA ALA A 659 0.88 38.20 7.02
C ALA A 659 -0.46 38.40 6.30
N THR A 660 -1.26 39.35 6.75
CA THR A 660 -2.60 39.62 6.19
C THR A 660 -2.82 41.11 5.98
N HIS A 661 -3.35 41.49 4.80
CA HIS A 661 -3.72 42.88 4.52
C HIS A 661 -5.10 43.21 5.11
N GLY A 662 -5.24 44.39 5.72
CA GLY A 662 -6.46 44.76 6.47
C GLY A 662 -7.75 45.00 5.66
N LYS A 663 -7.66 45.16 4.32
CA LYS A 663 -8.82 45.25 3.41
C LYS A 663 -8.48 44.44 2.15
N ALA A 664 -9.25 43.40 1.88
CA ALA A 664 -8.82 42.23 1.11
C ALA A 664 -8.93 42.36 -0.43
N GLY A 665 -8.05 41.62 -1.13
CA GLY A 665 -8.20 41.18 -2.53
C GLY A 665 -7.12 41.70 -3.49
N GLY A 666 -6.34 40.79 -4.10
CA GLY A 666 -5.36 41.13 -5.15
C GLY A 666 -4.08 40.27 -5.12
N ASN A 667 -3.19 40.50 -6.10
CA ASN A 667 -1.91 39.80 -6.23
C ASN A 667 -1.04 39.92 -4.96
N ASP A 668 -1.07 41.07 -4.29
CA ASP A 668 -0.26 41.32 -3.09
C ASP A 668 -0.68 40.50 -1.87
N ALA A 669 -1.96 40.14 -1.76
CA ALA A 669 -2.43 39.25 -0.71
C ALA A 669 -1.96 37.81 -0.97
N ALA A 670 -2.01 37.35 -2.24
CA ALA A 670 -1.49 36.05 -2.63
C ALA A 670 0.04 35.96 -2.42
N MET A 671 0.77 37.04 -2.74
CA MET A 671 2.22 37.13 -2.49
C MET A 671 2.54 37.15 -1.00
N ALA A 672 1.80 37.92 -0.19
CA ALA A 672 1.97 37.92 1.26
C ALA A 672 1.75 36.53 1.86
N GLU A 673 0.74 35.81 1.39
CA GLU A 673 0.45 34.44 1.81
C GLU A 673 1.56 33.47 1.38
N ALA A 674 2.01 33.55 0.13
CA ALA A 674 3.09 32.70 -0.38
C ALA A 674 4.38 32.88 0.41
N VAL A 675 4.80 34.12 0.65
CA VAL A 675 6.02 34.44 1.43
C VAL A 675 5.87 33.98 2.88
N SER A 676 4.71 34.20 3.51
CA SER A 676 4.43 33.75 4.88
C SER A 676 4.47 32.23 5.03
N ARG A 677 3.93 31.50 4.04
CA ARG A 677 3.98 30.03 4.01
C ARG A 677 5.40 29.51 3.87
N MET A 678 6.21 30.12 3.00
CA MET A 678 7.61 29.73 2.81
C MET A 678 8.47 30.06 4.04
N ALA A 679 8.27 31.23 4.66
CA ALA A 679 8.95 31.58 5.90
C ALA A 679 8.55 30.64 7.05
N SER A 680 7.26 30.29 7.16
CA SER A 680 6.78 29.33 8.17
C SER A 680 7.34 27.93 7.94
N LEU A 681 7.45 27.49 6.68
CA LEU A 681 8.07 26.21 6.34
C LEU A 681 9.52 26.18 6.80
N ALA A 682 10.30 27.23 6.50
CA ALA A 682 11.69 27.34 6.90
C ALA A 682 11.86 27.29 8.44
N LEU A 683 11.05 28.07 9.18
CA LEU A 683 11.08 28.11 10.64
C LEU A 683 10.71 26.74 11.26
N ARG A 684 9.67 26.08 10.73
CA ARG A 684 9.26 24.74 11.18
C ARG A 684 10.30 23.67 10.87
N SER A 685 11.08 23.84 9.81
CA SER A 685 12.22 22.98 9.46
C SER A 685 13.47 23.30 10.27
N GLY A 686 13.41 24.20 11.26
CA GLY A 686 14.52 24.50 12.16
C GLY A 686 15.56 25.47 11.61
N ILE A 687 15.26 26.17 10.50
CA ILE A 687 16.13 27.22 9.97
C ILE A 687 16.12 28.41 10.92
N ASP A 688 17.31 28.96 11.21
CA ASP A 688 17.48 30.12 12.08
C ASP A 688 16.59 31.30 11.63
N PRO A 689 15.72 31.85 12.51
CA PRO A 689 14.89 33.00 12.20
C PRO A 689 15.66 34.22 11.66
N VAL A 690 16.92 34.41 12.09
CA VAL A 690 17.79 35.47 11.57
C VAL A 690 18.10 35.23 10.09
N ALA A 691 18.41 33.99 9.71
CA ALA A 691 18.66 33.63 8.31
C ALA A 691 17.41 33.81 7.44
N VAL A 692 16.23 33.46 7.96
CA VAL A 692 14.95 33.70 7.26
C VAL A 692 14.71 35.21 7.08
N SER A 693 14.93 35.99 8.14
CA SER A 693 14.78 37.45 8.09
C SER A 693 15.73 38.09 7.09
N GLU A 694 17.00 37.68 7.05
CA GLU A 694 18.00 38.18 6.11
C GLU A 694 17.62 37.94 4.64
N GLN A 695 16.99 36.80 4.31
CA GLN A 695 16.52 36.54 2.95
C GLN A 695 15.37 37.46 2.52
N LEU A 696 14.54 37.91 3.47
CA LEU A 696 13.38 38.76 3.20
C LEU A 696 13.72 40.26 3.27
N ARG A 697 14.74 40.62 4.04
CA ARG A 697 15.16 42.01 4.28
C ARG A 697 15.68 42.67 3.00
N GLY A 698 15.27 43.91 2.76
CA GLY A 698 15.75 44.72 1.64
C GLY A 698 15.06 44.45 0.31
N ILE A 699 14.20 43.42 0.20
CA ILE A 699 13.36 43.22 -0.98
C ILE A 699 12.50 44.47 -1.17
N THR A 700 12.56 45.09 -2.34
CA THR A 700 12.00 46.42 -2.58
C THR A 700 10.86 46.38 -3.58
N ASP A 701 9.77 47.03 -3.22
CA ASP A 701 8.61 47.34 -4.07
C ASP A 701 8.31 48.83 -3.90
N VAL A 702 7.16 49.23 -3.33
CA VAL A 702 6.81 50.61 -3.04
C VAL A 702 7.23 50.95 -1.59
N PRO A 703 8.37 51.65 -1.38
CA PRO A 703 8.87 51.91 -0.04
C PRO A 703 8.05 52.98 0.67
N VAL A 704 7.78 52.76 1.96
CA VAL A 704 7.10 53.69 2.86
C VAL A 704 7.85 53.74 4.19
N TRP A 705 7.86 54.91 4.83
CA TRP A 705 8.32 55.03 6.21
C TRP A 705 7.19 54.66 7.18
N ASP A 706 7.48 53.73 8.09
CA ASP A 706 6.61 53.32 9.17
C ASP A 706 7.39 53.38 10.49
N GLU A 707 6.89 54.16 11.45
CA GLU A 707 7.53 54.37 12.77
C GLU A 707 9.04 54.72 12.70
N GLY A 708 9.44 55.50 11.69
CA GLY A 708 10.85 55.90 11.51
C GLY A 708 11.75 54.82 10.89
N VAL A 709 11.20 53.67 10.49
CA VAL A 709 11.89 52.63 9.72
C VAL A 709 11.37 52.63 8.28
N MET A 710 12.26 52.53 7.31
CA MET A 710 11.88 52.41 5.90
C MET A 710 11.49 50.97 5.61
N ILE A 711 10.20 50.73 5.36
CA ILE A 711 9.63 49.44 4.94
C ILE A 711 9.54 49.44 3.42
N ARG A 712 10.31 48.57 2.77
CA ARG A 712 10.48 48.58 1.31
C ARG A 712 9.45 47.74 0.57
N SER A 713 8.90 46.72 1.21
CA SER A 713 7.92 45.79 0.63
C SER A 713 7.22 44.95 1.71
N VAL A 714 6.32 44.05 1.31
CA VAL A 714 5.70 43.06 2.21
C VAL A 714 6.72 42.07 2.79
N PRO A 715 7.63 41.44 2.02
CA PRO A 715 8.73 40.66 2.58
C PRO A 715 9.60 41.44 3.58
N ASP A 716 9.96 42.69 3.26
CA ASP A 716 10.77 43.54 4.14
C ASP A 716 10.02 43.90 5.44
N ALA A 717 8.68 44.03 5.37
CA ALA A 717 7.84 44.20 6.55
C ALA A 717 7.84 42.95 7.45
N ILE A 718 7.79 41.75 6.87
CA ILE A 718 7.87 40.48 7.60
C ILE A 718 9.25 40.36 8.28
N ALA A 719 10.33 40.66 7.55
CA ALA A 719 11.69 40.68 8.09
C ALA A 719 11.81 41.66 9.28
N SER A 720 11.29 42.88 9.13
CA SER A 720 11.32 43.89 10.19
C SER A 720 10.59 43.44 11.47
N VAL A 721 9.46 42.74 11.34
CA VAL A 721 8.72 42.21 12.50
C VAL A 721 9.46 41.04 13.14
N LEU A 722 10.00 40.11 12.35
CA LEU A 722 10.84 39.01 12.85
C LEU A 722 12.06 39.55 13.59
N ASP A 723 12.80 40.49 12.99
CA ASP A 723 13.97 41.11 13.62
C ASP A 723 13.63 41.79 14.94
N ARG A 724 12.53 42.53 15.00
CA ARG A 724 12.10 43.17 16.25
C ARG A 724 11.77 42.14 17.31
N ILE A 725 11.06 41.06 16.98
CA ILE A 725 10.71 40.01 17.95
C ILE A 725 11.96 39.26 18.43
N ILE A 726 12.90 38.94 17.55
CA ILE A 726 14.16 38.29 17.90
C ILE A 726 15.00 39.20 18.84
N ASN A 727 15.05 40.50 18.55
CA ASN A 727 15.83 41.46 19.34
C ASN A 727 15.12 41.87 20.66
N GLU A 728 13.79 41.95 20.68
CA GLU A 728 12.98 42.27 21.87
C GLU A 728 12.91 41.06 22.83
N ALA A 729 12.94 39.81 22.34
CA ALA A 729 13.07 38.60 23.17
C ALA A 729 14.38 38.56 23.97
N SER A 730 15.40 39.31 23.54
CA SER A 730 16.68 39.49 24.25
C SER A 730 16.62 40.54 25.38
N ALA A 731 15.48 41.24 25.53
CA ALA A 731 15.33 42.40 26.44
C ALA A 731 14.03 42.37 27.28
N LEU A 732 13.46 41.19 27.54
CA LEU A 732 12.31 41.04 28.44
C LEU A 732 12.78 40.62 29.85
N PRO A 733 12.32 41.28 30.92
CA PRO A 733 12.68 40.90 32.29
C PRO A 733 12.10 39.52 32.64
N THR A 734 12.87 38.74 33.39
CA THR A 734 12.50 37.42 33.90
C THR A 734 11.31 37.50 34.87
N ARG A 735 10.56 36.40 34.90
CA ARG A 735 9.21 36.22 35.46
C ARG A 735 9.07 36.34 37.00
N GLU A 736 10.03 36.95 37.68
CA GLU A 736 10.11 37.02 39.16
C GLU A 736 9.72 38.38 39.78
N GLU A 737 9.44 39.44 39.00
CA GLU A 737 9.20 40.79 39.56
C GLU A 737 7.75 41.31 39.52
N LEU A 738 6.74 40.46 39.30
CA LEU A 738 5.33 40.89 39.37
C LEU A 738 4.49 39.94 40.23
N SER A 739 4.88 39.80 41.50
CA SER A 739 3.98 39.36 42.56
C SER A 739 3.65 40.54 43.47
N GLU A 740 2.36 40.72 43.74
CA GLU A 740 1.74 41.55 44.78
C GLU A 740 1.40 43.01 44.39
N GLY A 741 0.10 43.25 44.18
CA GLY A 741 -0.45 44.59 44.02
C GLY A 741 -1.88 44.67 43.49
N GLU A 742 -2.84 44.24 44.31
CA GLU A 742 -4.23 44.73 44.36
C GLU A 742 -5.27 44.31 43.30
N SER A 743 -6.30 43.64 43.82
CA SER A 743 -7.61 43.35 43.25
C SER A 743 -8.49 44.60 43.05
N SER A 744 -9.27 44.66 41.97
CA SER A 744 -10.71 44.96 42.05
C SER A 744 -11.45 44.87 40.70
N GLN A 745 -12.49 44.04 40.71
CA GLN A 745 -13.84 44.24 40.15
C GLN A 745 -14.02 44.81 38.72
N ALA A 746 -14.53 43.89 37.88
CA ALA A 746 -15.85 43.95 37.24
C ALA A 746 -16.19 45.14 36.31
N GLY A 747 -16.42 44.78 35.04
CA GLY A 747 -17.53 45.31 34.25
C GLY A 747 -17.24 46.59 33.50
N MET A 748 -16.69 46.46 32.29
CA MET A 748 -16.99 47.32 31.12
C MET A 748 -16.24 46.74 29.92
N PHE A 749 -16.85 46.81 28.74
CA PHE A 749 -16.37 46.31 27.43
C PHE A 749 -16.73 44.85 27.10
N ASN A 750 -18.00 44.65 26.71
CA ASN A 750 -18.38 43.53 25.84
C ASN A 750 -17.75 43.72 24.44
N PRO A 751 -17.34 42.64 23.74
CA PRO A 751 -16.93 42.72 22.34
C PRO A 751 -18.12 43.10 21.44
N PRO A 752 -17.92 43.90 20.37
CA PRO A 752 -18.99 44.37 19.50
C PRO A 752 -19.60 43.23 18.69
N SER A 753 -20.89 43.38 18.37
CA SER A 753 -21.66 42.38 17.63
C SER A 753 -21.25 42.31 16.15
N PRO A 754 -21.49 41.19 15.45
CA PRO A 754 -21.16 41.01 14.02
C PRO A 754 -21.76 42.09 13.08
N LYS A 755 -22.83 42.77 13.53
CA LYS A 755 -23.49 43.86 12.80
C LYS A 755 -22.72 45.19 12.91
N GLU A 756 -22.00 45.40 14.02
CA GLU A 756 -21.14 46.58 14.25
C GLU A 756 -19.78 46.44 13.55
N LEU A 757 -19.38 45.20 13.23
CA LEU A 757 -18.21 44.87 12.40
C LEU A 757 -18.52 44.89 10.89
N GLY A 758 -19.73 45.27 10.49
CA GLY A 758 -20.11 45.42 9.08
C GLY A 758 -20.13 44.12 8.28
N MET A 759 -20.26 42.96 8.94
CA MET A 759 -20.29 41.65 8.25
C MET A 759 -21.70 41.38 7.68
N PRO A 760 -21.82 40.98 6.40
CA PRO A 760 -23.12 40.68 5.80
C PRO A 760 -23.74 39.42 6.41
N THR A 761 -24.95 39.55 6.97
CA THR A 761 -25.75 38.42 7.47
C THR A 761 -26.50 37.75 6.31
N ALA A 762 -26.31 36.44 6.13
CA ALA A 762 -27.07 35.65 5.18
C ALA A 762 -28.57 35.66 5.52
N GLN A 763 -29.42 36.05 4.55
CA GLN A 763 -30.85 35.80 4.62
C GLN A 763 -31.20 34.54 3.81
N PRO A 764 -32.14 33.71 4.29
CA PRO A 764 -32.55 32.50 3.59
C PRO A 764 -33.44 32.86 2.38
N VAL A 765 -33.05 32.39 1.20
CA VAL A 765 -33.88 32.46 -0.02
C VAL A 765 -34.73 31.20 -0.10
N GLN A 766 -36.05 31.37 -0.07
CA GLN A 766 -37.04 30.33 -0.33
C GLN A 766 -37.11 30.03 -1.84
N MET A 767 -36.92 28.77 -2.23
CA MET A 767 -37.11 28.31 -3.61
C MET A 767 -38.56 27.86 -3.84
N PRO A 768 -39.29 28.40 -4.84
CA PRO A 768 -40.54 27.81 -5.30
C PRO A 768 -40.28 26.71 -6.34
N MET A 769 -41.01 25.61 -6.22
CA MET A 769 -41.11 24.54 -7.22
C MET A 769 -41.75 25.04 -8.52
N GLY A 770 -41.13 24.75 -9.68
CA GLY A 770 -41.73 25.03 -10.99
C GLY A 770 -40.92 24.52 -12.19
N ILE A 771 -41.32 23.35 -12.71
CA ILE A 771 -41.41 22.87 -14.11
C ILE A 771 -40.30 23.28 -15.11
N ILE A 772 -39.64 22.26 -15.68
CA ILE A 772 -38.69 22.32 -16.80
C ILE A 772 -39.42 22.48 -18.14
N SER A 773 -38.98 23.41 -18.99
CA SER A 773 -39.20 23.38 -20.45
C SER A 773 -37.90 23.65 -21.23
N ARG A 774 -37.70 22.83 -22.26
CA ARG A 774 -36.62 22.88 -23.28
C ARG A 774 -36.65 24.18 -24.10
N GLU A 775 -35.49 24.74 -24.45
CA GLU A 775 -35.03 24.99 -25.84
C GLU A 775 -33.66 25.71 -25.97
N GLN A 776 -32.81 25.12 -26.82
CA GLN A 776 -31.87 25.69 -27.82
C GLN A 776 -30.72 26.69 -27.51
N VAL A 777 -29.49 26.14 -27.55
CA VAL A 777 -28.34 26.43 -28.47
C VAL A 777 -27.98 27.90 -28.82
N ALA A 778 -26.74 28.34 -28.50
CA ALA A 778 -25.65 28.65 -29.48
C ALA A 778 -24.41 29.34 -28.87
N VAL A 779 -23.26 28.64 -28.94
CA VAL A 779 -21.87 29.03 -29.33
C VAL A 779 -21.52 30.56 -29.34
N THR A 780 -20.41 31.12 -28.82
CA THR A 780 -18.98 30.89 -29.16
C THR A 780 -18.03 31.89 -28.44
N VAL A 781 -16.74 31.52 -28.41
CA VAL A 781 -15.47 32.31 -28.27
C VAL A 781 -14.96 32.64 -26.85
N GLY A 782 -13.73 32.16 -26.61
CA GLY A 782 -13.02 32.19 -25.33
C GLY A 782 -12.54 33.57 -24.87
N ALA A 783 -12.32 33.67 -23.57
CA ALA A 783 -11.74 34.83 -22.92
C ALA A 783 -10.25 34.56 -22.64
N PHE A 784 -9.41 35.20 -23.45
CA PHE A 784 -8.05 35.55 -23.07
C PHE A 784 -8.08 36.43 -21.80
N SER A 785 -7.04 36.32 -20.98
CA SER A 785 -6.78 37.20 -19.83
C SER A 785 -6.86 38.67 -20.26
N ALA A 786 -7.83 39.40 -19.71
CA ALA A 786 -8.04 40.80 -20.03
C ALA A 786 -7.32 41.68 -19.01
N ASP A 787 -6.27 42.38 -19.43
CA ASP A 787 -5.61 43.39 -18.60
C ASP A 787 -6.54 44.59 -18.36
N LEU A 788 -6.58 45.06 -17.11
CA LEU A 788 -7.44 46.15 -16.68
C LEU A 788 -6.65 47.47 -16.65
N CYS A 789 -7.31 48.55 -17.05
CA CYS A 789 -6.73 49.89 -17.08
C CYS A 789 -6.35 50.34 -15.66
N PRO A 790 -5.11 50.80 -15.42
CA PRO A 790 -4.68 51.20 -14.08
C PRO A 790 -5.38 52.44 -13.54
N GLU A 791 -6.00 53.26 -14.41
CA GLU A 791 -6.68 54.48 -13.97
C GLU A 791 -8.16 54.27 -13.65
N CYS A 792 -8.87 53.43 -14.40
CA CYS A 792 -10.32 53.27 -14.26
C CYS A 792 -10.81 51.83 -14.15
N SER A 793 -9.90 50.86 -14.22
CA SER A 793 -10.19 49.42 -14.14
C SER A 793 -11.15 48.89 -15.22
N SER A 794 -11.33 49.61 -16.32
CA SER A 794 -11.98 49.08 -17.54
C SER A 794 -10.98 48.26 -18.37
N THR A 795 -11.47 47.35 -19.22
CA THR A 795 -10.61 46.51 -20.07
C THR A 795 -9.73 47.32 -21.02
N LEU A 796 -8.44 46.94 -21.12
CA LEU A 796 -7.49 47.49 -22.08
C LEU A 796 -7.58 46.75 -23.43
N ALA A 797 -7.43 47.49 -24.52
CA ALA A 797 -7.30 46.96 -25.86
C ALA A 797 -5.85 47.14 -26.36
N HIS A 798 -5.28 46.08 -26.92
CA HIS A 798 -3.99 46.14 -27.60
C HIS A 798 -4.21 46.50 -29.08
N VAL A 799 -3.73 47.68 -29.50
CA VAL A 799 -3.86 48.15 -30.89
C VAL A 799 -2.57 48.86 -31.29
N GLU A 800 -2.04 48.52 -32.47
CA GLU A 800 -0.82 49.14 -33.04
C GLU A 800 0.42 49.09 -32.11
N GLY A 801 0.53 48.04 -31.30
CA GLY A 801 1.66 47.85 -30.39
C GLY A 801 1.57 48.63 -29.07
N CYS A 802 0.44 49.28 -28.78
CA CYS A 802 0.19 49.97 -27.52
C CYS A 802 -1.07 49.43 -26.82
N GLU A 803 -1.09 49.53 -25.50
CA GLU A 803 -2.28 49.32 -24.67
C GLU A 803 -3.09 50.62 -24.61
N LYS A 804 -4.38 50.57 -24.96
CA LYS A 804 -5.30 51.71 -24.87
C LYS A 804 -6.55 51.38 -24.07
N CYS A 805 -6.95 52.27 -23.19
CA CYS A 805 -8.25 52.25 -22.53
C CYS A 805 -9.20 53.21 -23.22
N TYR A 806 -10.25 52.68 -23.86
CA TYR A 806 -11.27 53.51 -24.51
C TYR A 806 -12.24 54.19 -23.52
N ALA A 807 -12.23 53.80 -22.24
CA ALA A 807 -13.11 54.39 -21.23
C ALA A 807 -12.58 55.72 -20.65
N CYS A 808 -11.28 55.79 -20.35
CA CYS A 808 -10.67 57.01 -19.78
C CYS A 808 -9.59 57.67 -20.67
N GLY A 809 -9.20 57.03 -21.77
CA GLY A 809 -8.19 57.56 -22.70
C GLY A 809 -6.73 57.21 -22.33
N TYR A 810 -6.51 56.42 -21.28
CA TYR A 810 -5.17 55.93 -20.91
C TYR A 810 -4.51 55.19 -22.08
N SER A 811 -3.24 55.49 -22.36
CA SER A 811 -2.45 54.78 -23.39
C SER A 811 -1.02 54.53 -22.94
N LYS A 812 -0.51 53.33 -23.19
CA LYS A 812 0.87 52.93 -22.92
C LYS A 812 1.45 52.20 -24.14
N CYS A 813 2.47 52.80 -24.72
CA CYS A 813 3.42 52.19 -25.64
C CYS A 813 4.75 52.07 -24.87
#